data_AF-A0A830HT20-F1
#
_entry.id   AF-A0A830HT20-F1
#
_cell.length_a   1.000
_cell.length_b   1.000
_cell.length_c   1.000
_cell.angle_alpha   90.00
_cell.angle_beta   90.00
_cell.angle_gamma   90.00
#
_symmetry.space_group_name_H-M   'P 1'
#
loop_
_entity.id
_entity.type
_entity.pdbx_description
1 polymer ?
#
loop_
_entity_poly.entity_id
_entity_poly.type
_entity_poly.pdbx_seq_one_letter_code
_entity_poly.pdbx_strand_id
1 'polypeptide(L)'
;MPAAAAAPMLALAFQAAGKQQLRSMAHSGSVSSLLRPVQRSATLAQQCHTLLRFLSTTTGSSSSQQPLHPPPPPCAHALDPDEFAYHLPTSRIATEPASPRDAAKLLVALPPHTENARRAYMPSYAAQAANSEPNNANSANSSSAKQHLRNATFDQLPRFLPPDAHVVLNDTRVIDARVLCTTSAQKTPFEVLLLHPLAPNANPTEAANATANGQTWRCMVRQPVDKLKHLDVAMNSSTSNMLSFTAAPGSSASIEPWIEEGEADGSIVSLKVHAPEHLSLTEALHEHGGEVPIPPYLRRDATQDDSEAYQTVFATNAGSVAAPTASLHFTQRVLDALLLKGCQMSRLTLHVGAGTFQPLHRDGVAAHDMHEEAVSANATALRRLADSIDRMRPIVPVGTTAARSLETLYWLGVKAVRDGPHVLACTPQPWTLSQWEAYHMESPSTNDDVCAAKALRALASAADNHGGVVRASTALCIIPGYRFRLVDALVTNFHMPDSTLMLLVGALVNGKERVEEIYRHALDSSYRFLSYGDASLLFNERSRHLWERENHRTHLDDVPMDRRQEMKVLLHSCCAPCSGAMIEEMASTGVQVTIFFYNPNIHPRKEYEIRKAENVRYAKRLGIDFVDADYDVDEWYRRAEGSEHSPERGDRCTMCFDMRFERTVEYASKHGFTHVTSTNATSRWKDIAQVNASGLHAAMSGSSTSNVVRLLEHDWQSEAMSARKYKINAEERFYKQEYCGCAYSLRDVNAYRQRQGQAPVRIGTADVYSDPVADSMEESPQAVAAFFEDDRGEVMEEWRRERMMSKLYKSRSKGTNAVDDENW
;
A
#
# COMPACT_ATOMS: atom_id res chain seq x y z
N MET A 1 2.96 18.28 -40.45
CA MET A 1 2.25 18.60 -39.18
C MET A 1 1.03 17.68 -39.09
N PRO A 2 0.83 16.92 -38.00
CA PRO A 2 -0.19 15.89 -37.93
C PRO A 2 -1.56 16.41 -37.45
N ALA A 3 -2.63 15.69 -37.80
CA ALA A 3 -4.04 16.05 -37.57
C ALA A 3 -4.52 16.04 -36.10
N ALA A 4 -3.61 16.00 -35.12
CA ALA A 4 -3.95 15.95 -33.70
C ALA A 4 -4.43 17.29 -33.11
N ALA A 5 -4.16 18.42 -33.78
CA ALA A 5 -4.50 19.76 -33.27
C ALA A 5 -5.94 20.22 -33.58
N ALA A 6 -6.67 19.54 -34.48
CA ALA A 6 -7.99 19.99 -34.95
C ALA A 6 -9.17 19.47 -34.10
N ALA A 7 -8.99 18.34 -33.40
CA ALA A 7 -10.08 17.70 -32.64
C ALA A 7 -10.64 18.55 -31.49
N PRO A 8 -9.83 19.28 -30.68
CA PRO A 8 -10.36 20.10 -29.58
C PRO A 8 -11.20 21.29 -30.06
N MET A 9 -10.77 21.93 -31.17
CA MET A 9 -11.49 23.07 -31.78
C MET A 9 -12.85 22.66 -32.34
N LEU A 10 -12.96 21.47 -32.95
CA LEU A 10 -14.23 20.93 -33.42
C LEU A 10 -15.16 20.53 -32.26
N ALA A 11 -14.63 19.95 -31.17
CA ALA A 11 -15.43 19.63 -29.99
C ALA A 11 -16.06 20.87 -29.35
N LEU A 12 -15.30 21.97 -29.23
CA LEU A 12 -15.80 23.26 -28.74
C LEU A 12 -16.88 23.86 -29.66
N ALA A 13 -16.71 23.77 -30.98
CA ALA A 13 -17.72 24.22 -31.94
C ALA A 13 -19.04 23.42 -31.84
N PHE A 14 -18.96 22.12 -31.56
CA PHE A 14 -20.15 21.28 -31.35
C PHE A 14 -20.81 21.49 -29.97
N GLN A 15 -20.07 21.87 -28.93
CA GLN A 15 -20.65 22.23 -27.63
C GLN A 15 -21.42 23.55 -27.66
N ALA A 16 -20.99 24.51 -28.48
CA ALA A 16 -21.67 25.81 -28.61
C ALA A 16 -23.01 25.74 -29.37
N ALA A 17 -23.21 24.75 -30.25
CA ALA A 17 -24.42 24.59 -31.05
C ALA A 17 -25.45 23.67 -30.35
N GLY A 18 -26.43 24.28 -29.67
CA GLY A 18 -27.49 23.55 -28.96
C GLY A 18 -28.26 22.56 -29.86
N LYS A 19 -28.70 21.44 -29.28
CA LYS A 19 -29.30 20.27 -29.99
C LYS A 19 -30.43 20.58 -30.99
N GLN A 20 -31.11 21.72 -30.88
CA GLN A 20 -32.13 22.17 -31.85
C GLN A 20 -31.54 22.76 -33.15
N GLN A 21 -30.41 23.49 -33.10
CA GLN A 21 -29.79 24.06 -34.31
C GLN A 21 -29.20 22.98 -35.22
N LEU A 22 -28.56 21.95 -34.65
CA LEU A 22 -28.02 20.82 -35.41
C LEU A 22 -29.10 20.06 -36.20
N ARG A 23 -30.36 20.04 -35.71
CA ARG A 23 -31.48 19.41 -36.42
C ARG A 23 -31.97 20.22 -37.63
N SER A 24 -31.93 21.56 -37.59
CA SER A 24 -32.34 22.37 -38.76
C SER A 24 -31.26 22.40 -39.84
N MET A 25 -29.98 22.42 -39.47
CA MET A 25 -28.87 22.40 -40.44
C MET A 25 -28.73 21.07 -41.20
N ALA A 26 -29.26 19.97 -40.66
CA ALA A 26 -29.28 18.67 -41.34
C ALA A 26 -30.36 18.53 -42.42
N HIS A 27 -31.33 19.46 -42.50
CA HIS A 27 -32.44 19.41 -43.48
C HIS A 27 -32.27 20.40 -44.65
N SER A 28 -31.39 21.40 -44.55
CA SER A 28 -31.00 22.25 -45.67
C SER A 28 -29.58 21.90 -46.12
N GLY A 29 -29.43 21.37 -47.34
CA GLY A 29 -28.17 20.80 -47.86
C GLY A 29 -27.06 21.82 -48.16
N SER A 30 -26.66 22.63 -47.18
CA SER A 30 -25.74 23.78 -47.34
C SER A 30 -24.38 23.62 -46.64
N VAL A 31 -24.02 22.40 -46.19
CA VAL A 31 -22.71 22.12 -45.58
C VAL A 31 -21.55 22.25 -46.58
N SER A 32 -21.84 22.22 -47.89
CA SER A 32 -20.88 22.43 -49.00
C SER A 32 -20.17 23.79 -48.97
N SER A 33 -20.78 24.82 -48.36
CA SER A 33 -20.24 26.19 -48.36
C SER A 33 -19.09 26.42 -47.36
N LEU A 34 -19.03 25.64 -46.27
CA LEU A 34 -18.11 25.84 -45.14
C LEU A 34 -16.73 25.18 -45.29
N LEU A 35 -16.51 24.38 -46.34
CA LEU A 35 -15.28 23.57 -46.51
C LEU A 35 -14.35 24.05 -47.65
N ARG A 36 -14.54 25.28 -48.15
CA ARG A 36 -13.77 25.79 -49.30
C ARG A 36 -12.25 26.01 -49.14
N PRO A 37 -11.62 26.02 -47.94
CA PRO A 37 -10.15 26.10 -47.85
C PRO A 37 -9.45 24.76 -47.54
N VAL A 38 -10.05 23.58 -47.80
CA VAL A 38 -9.34 22.28 -47.66
C VAL A 38 -9.56 21.34 -48.87
N GLN A 39 -9.41 21.84 -50.10
CA GLN A 39 -9.29 21.00 -51.30
C GLN A 39 -7.84 20.88 -51.77
N ARG A 40 -7.05 20.00 -51.12
CA ARG A 40 -5.74 19.50 -51.63
C ARG A 40 -5.20 18.26 -50.89
N SER A 41 -6.03 17.22 -50.71
CA SER A 41 -5.57 15.83 -50.45
C SER A 41 -6.72 14.83 -50.60
N ALA A 42 -6.63 13.92 -51.56
CA ALA A 42 -7.64 12.88 -51.80
C ALA A 42 -7.78 11.89 -50.61
N THR A 43 -6.69 11.69 -49.87
CA THR A 43 -6.60 10.82 -48.68
C THR A 43 -7.51 11.27 -47.52
N LEU A 44 -7.77 12.57 -47.35
CA LEU A 44 -8.58 13.06 -46.23
C LEU A 44 -10.08 12.78 -46.44
N ALA A 45 -10.56 12.91 -47.67
CA ALA A 45 -11.95 12.63 -48.02
C ALA A 45 -12.33 11.17 -47.77
N GLN A 46 -11.40 10.25 -48.04
CA GLN A 46 -11.60 8.81 -47.84
C GLN A 46 -11.63 8.43 -46.36
N GLN A 47 -10.87 9.12 -45.50
CA GLN A 47 -10.94 8.95 -44.04
C GLN A 47 -12.27 9.46 -43.46
N CYS A 48 -12.75 10.63 -43.90
CA CYS A 48 -14.07 11.14 -43.49
C CYS A 48 -15.22 10.21 -43.91
N HIS A 49 -15.15 9.61 -45.10
CA HIS A 49 -16.17 8.65 -45.55
C HIS A 49 -16.19 7.35 -44.74
N THR A 50 -15.02 6.89 -44.26
CA THR A 50 -14.93 5.73 -43.36
C THR A 50 -15.52 6.05 -41.98
N LEU A 51 -15.24 7.23 -41.42
CA LEU A 51 -15.80 7.68 -40.14
C LEU A 51 -17.33 7.78 -40.17
N LEU A 52 -17.89 8.33 -41.26
CA LEU A 52 -19.34 8.43 -41.45
C LEU A 52 -20.04 7.07 -41.66
N ARG A 53 -19.35 6.07 -42.22
CA ARG A 53 -19.86 4.69 -42.25
C ARG A 53 -19.87 4.05 -40.86
N PHE A 54 -18.82 4.27 -40.07
CA PHE A 54 -18.75 3.74 -38.70
C PHE A 54 -19.85 4.31 -37.79
N LEU A 55 -20.18 5.59 -37.96
CA LEU A 55 -21.26 6.27 -37.20
C LEU A 55 -22.68 5.96 -37.69
N SER A 56 -22.86 5.34 -38.86
CA SER A 56 -24.18 4.95 -39.40
C SER A 56 -24.52 3.47 -39.22
N THR A 57 -23.57 2.64 -38.77
CA THR A 57 -23.82 1.23 -38.43
C THR A 57 -24.24 0.99 -36.97
N THR A 58 -24.21 2.01 -36.11
CA THR A 58 -24.52 1.90 -34.66
C THR A 58 -25.91 2.42 -34.26
N THR A 59 -26.86 2.52 -35.20
CA THR A 59 -28.27 2.81 -34.89
C THR A 59 -29.11 1.53 -34.90
N GLY A 60 -28.92 0.68 -33.89
CA GLY A 60 -29.70 -0.54 -33.67
C GLY A 60 -30.07 -0.73 -32.20
N SER A 61 -31.38 -0.69 -31.91
CA SER A 61 -32.06 -1.06 -30.65
C SER A 61 -31.36 -0.76 -29.31
N SER A 62 -31.91 0.21 -28.58
CA SER A 62 -31.63 0.45 -27.17
C SER A 62 -31.99 -0.76 -26.28
N SER A 63 -30.97 -1.41 -25.72
CA SER A 63 -31.06 -2.11 -24.44
C SER A 63 -30.02 -1.51 -23.49
N SER A 64 -30.34 -1.43 -22.21
CA SER A 64 -29.45 -0.88 -21.19
C SER A 64 -28.31 -1.85 -20.90
N GLN A 65 -27.18 -1.67 -21.58
CA GLN A 65 -25.93 -2.31 -21.16
C GLN A 65 -25.44 -1.64 -19.87
N GLN A 66 -25.73 -2.26 -18.73
CA GLN A 66 -24.84 -2.15 -17.57
C GLN A 66 -23.43 -2.58 -18.02
N PRO A 67 -22.36 -1.99 -17.47
CA PRO A 67 -21.01 -2.50 -17.72
C PRO A 67 -20.97 -3.97 -17.30
N LEU A 68 -20.61 -4.85 -18.22
CA LEU A 68 -20.44 -6.27 -17.95
C LEU A 68 -19.31 -6.44 -16.93
N HIS A 69 -19.67 -6.72 -15.68
CA HIS A 69 -18.70 -7.12 -14.68
C HIS A 69 -17.97 -8.38 -15.18
N PRO A 70 -16.65 -8.49 -14.96
CA PRO A 70 -15.89 -9.67 -15.36
C PRO A 70 -16.49 -10.92 -14.70
N PRO A 71 -16.60 -12.05 -15.42
CA PRO A 71 -17.20 -13.27 -14.87
C PRO A 71 -16.36 -13.84 -13.73
N PRO A 72 -16.96 -14.66 -12.84
CA PRO A 72 -16.23 -15.34 -11.78
C PRO A 72 -15.03 -16.14 -12.32
N PRO A 73 -13.88 -16.15 -11.62
CA PRO A 73 -12.74 -16.94 -12.02
C PRO A 73 -13.03 -18.46 -11.86
N PRO A 74 -12.33 -19.34 -12.58
CA PRO A 74 -12.56 -20.79 -12.50
C PRO A 74 -12.48 -21.36 -11.07
N CYS A 75 -11.63 -20.80 -10.20
CA CYS A 75 -11.55 -21.21 -8.79
C CYS A 75 -12.83 -20.88 -7.99
N ALA A 76 -13.57 -19.81 -8.31
CA ALA A 76 -14.83 -19.48 -7.65
C ALA A 76 -15.96 -20.47 -7.97
N HIS A 77 -15.89 -21.13 -9.13
CA HIS A 77 -16.82 -22.19 -9.53
C HIS A 77 -16.46 -23.56 -8.94
N ALA A 78 -15.20 -23.75 -8.54
CA ALA A 78 -14.70 -25.00 -7.96
C ALA A 78 -14.77 -25.03 -6.43
N LEU A 79 -15.01 -23.88 -5.78
CA LEU A 79 -15.05 -23.76 -4.33
C LEU A 79 -16.40 -24.18 -3.77
N ASP A 80 -16.37 -25.10 -2.80
CA ASP A 80 -17.53 -25.50 -2.01
C ASP A 80 -17.83 -24.42 -0.95
N PRO A 81 -19.06 -23.88 -0.83
CA PRO A 81 -19.43 -22.98 0.26
C PRO A 81 -19.10 -23.53 1.65
N ASP A 82 -19.20 -24.85 1.83
CA ASP A 82 -18.96 -25.53 3.10
C ASP A 82 -17.48 -25.94 3.26
N GLU A 83 -16.57 -25.54 2.35
CA GLU A 83 -15.15 -25.97 2.38
C GLU A 83 -14.48 -25.64 3.72
N PHE A 84 -14.80 -24.49 4.32
CA PHE A 84 -14.25 -24.02 5.59
C PHE A 84 -15.23 -24.15 6.77
N ALA A 85 -16.33 -24.90 6.59
CA ALA A 85 -17.35 -25.06 7.62
C ALA A 85 -16.80 -25.81 8.84
N TYR A 86 -17.16 -25.35 10.04
CA TYR A 86 -16.77 -25.93 11.31
C TYR A 86 -17.84 -25.71 12.38
N HIS A 87 -17.92 -26.60 13.36
CA HIS A 87 -18.88 -26.46 14.46
C HIS A 87 -18.40 -25.41 15.48
N LEU A 88 -19.08 -24.26 15.51
CA LEU A 88 -18.89 -23.21 16.52
C LEU A 88 -19.92 -23.36 17.66
N PRO A 89 -19.53 -23.76 18.89
CA PRO A 89 -20.45 -23.80 20.02
C PRO A 89 -20.88 -22.38 20.41
N THR A 90 -22.17 -22.18 20.71
CA THR A 90 -22.70 -20.88 21.15
C THR A 90 -22.00 -20.34 22.40
N SER A 91 -21.54 -21.21 23.30
CA SER A 91 -20.72 -20.86 24.47
C SER A 91 -19.32 -20.32 24.16
N ARG A 92 -18.89 -20.32 22.90
CA ARG A 92 -17.66 -19.69 22.43
C ARG A 92 -17.89 -18.32 21.80
N ILE A 93 -19.13 -17.91 21.53
CA ILE A 93 -19.44 -16.59 20.98
C ILE A 93 -19.36 -15.55 22.11
N ALA A 94 -18.57 -14.50 21.93
CA ALA A 94 -18.48 -13.43 22.93
C ALA A 94 -19.65 -12.46 22.82
N THR A 95 -20.34 -12.23 23.93
CA THR A 95 -21.38 -11.21 24.09
C THR A 95 -20.82 -9.85 24.52
N GLU A 96 -19.60 -9.83 25.07
CA GLU A 96 -18.91 -8.65 25.62
C GLU A 96 -17.39 -8.73 25.33
N PRO A 97 -16.71 -7.59 25.12
CA PRO A 97 -15.27 -7.54 24.89
C PRO A 97 -14.47 -7.89 26.15
N ALA A 98 -13.17 -8.16 26.00
CA ALA A 98 -12.27 -8.27 27.14
C ALA A 98 -12.09 -6.92 27.85
N SER A 99 -11.83 -6.94 29.16
CA SER A 99 -11.52 -5.75 29.96
C SER A 99 -10.25 -5.98 30.80
N PRO A 100 -9.16 -5.20 30.58
CA PRO A 100 -8.97 -4.25 29.48
C PRO A 100 -8.99 -4.97 28.12
N ARG A 101 -9.22 -4.22 27.03
CA ARG A 101 -9.41 -4.80 25.69
C ARG A 101 -8.20 -5.62 25.20
N ASP A 102 -7.00 -5.20 25.56
CA ASP A 102 -5.75 -5.89 25.23
C ASP A 102 -5.47 -7.15 26.09
N ALA A 103 -6.35 -7.48 27.04
CA ALA A 103 -6.36 -8.77 27.75
C ALA A 103 -7.08 -9.89 26.96
N ALA A 104 -7.69 -9.59 25.81
CA ALA A 104 -8.20 -10.61 24.89
C ALA A 104 -7.09 -11.60 24.50
N LYS A 105 -7.44 -12.87 24.23
CA LYS A 105 -6.44 -13.84 23.77
C LYS A 105 -5.97 -13.49 22.35
N LEU A 106 -4.74 -13.88 22.03
CA LEU A 106 -4.13 -13.74 20.72
C LEU A 106 -3.56 -15.10 20.26
N LEU A 107 -4.14 -15.67 19.20
CA LEU A 107 -3.57 -16.82 18.52
C LEU A 107 -2.58 -16.34 17.47
N VAL A 108 -1.31 -16.75 17.55
CA VAL A 108 -0.31 -16.42 16.53
C VAL A 108 -0.06 -17.64 15.66
N ALA A 109 -0.43 -17.56 14.38
CA ALA A 109 -0.24 -18.60 13.38
C ALA A 109 0.91 -18.20 12.42
N LEU A 110 2.04 -18.86 12.58
CA LEU A 110 3.27 -18.62 11.81
C LEU A 110 3.30 -19.52 10.56
N PRO A 111 4.12 -19.24 9.53
CA PRO A 111 4.24 -20.14 8.38
C PRO A 111 4.84 -21.51 8.78
N PRO A 112 4.33 -22.66 8.28
CA PRO A 112 4.66 -24.02 8.76
C PRO A 112 6.14 -24.44 8.76
N HIS A 113 7.02 -23.70 8.08
CA HIS A 113 8.44 -24.06 7.88
C HIS A 113 9.44 -23.05 8.47
N THR A 114 9.00 -22.14 9.35
CA THR A 114 9.85 -21.06 9.90
C THR A 114 10.77 -21.48 11.06
N GLU A 115 10.72 -22.73 11.53
CA GLU A 115 11.44 -23.18 12.72
C GLU A 115 12.97 -23.11 12.60
N ASN A 116 13.54 -23.57 11.48
CA ASN A 116 14.99 -23.51 11.25
C ASN A 116 15.49 -22.06 11.14
N ALA A 117 14.68 -21.15 10.61
CA ALA A 117 15.01 -19.72 10.51
C ALA A 117 14.92 -18.99 11.87
N ARG A 118 14.17 -19.54 12.84
CA ARG A 118 13.81 -18.83 14.10
C ARG A 118 14.72 -19.09 15.28
N ARG A 119 15.59 -20.11 15.27
CA ARG A 119 16.61 -20.29 16.33
C ARG A 119 17.56 -19.09 16.46
N ALA A 120 17.65 -18.24 15.43
CA ALA A 120 18.42 -16.99 15.44
C ALA A 120 17.70 -15.77 16.06
N TYR A 121 16.36 -15.79 16.21
CA TYR A 121 15.55 -14.58 16.51
C TYR A 121 14.98 -14.52 17.94
N MET A 122 15.54 -15.25 18.91
CA MET A 122 15.30 -14.94 20.32
C MET A 122 16.46 -14.10 20.86
N PRO A 123 16.24 -12.82 21.22
CA PRO A 123 17.20 -12.07 22.01
C PRO A 123 17.52 -12.86 23.29
N SER A 124 18.79 -12.89 23.68
CA SER A 124 19.29 -13.70 24.81
C SER A 124 18.57 -13.42 26.14
N TYR A 125 17.95 -12.25 26.30
CA TYR A 125 17.09 -11.88 27.43
C TYR A 125 15.78 -12.68 27.52
N ALA A 126 15.16 -13.07 26.40
CA ALA A 126 13.87 -13.77 26.42
C ALA A 126 13.99 -15.27 26.75
N ALA A 127 15.16 -15.88 26.50
CA ALA A 127 15.42 -17.29 26.80
C ALA A 127 15.44 -17.59 28.31
N GLN A 128 15.79 -16.62 29.15
CA GLN A 128 15.81 -16.79 30.61
C GLN A 128 14.41 -16.88 31.23
N ALA A 129 13.41 -16.21 30.63
CA ALA A 129 12.02 -16.24 31.08
C ALA A 129 11.25 -17.51 30.64
N ALA A 130 11.78 -18.28 29.68
CA ALA A 130 11.15 -19.52 29.21
C ALA A 130 11.58 -20.76 30.02
N ASN A 131 12.63 -20.66 30.84
CA ASN A 131 13.19 -21.77 31.62
C ASN A 131 12.58 -21.93 33.03
N SER A 132 11.46 -21.26 33.32
CA SER A 132 10.78 -21.30 34.63
C SER A 132 9.51 -22.17 34.69
N GLU A 133 9.14 -22.88 33.62
CA GLU A 133 8.14 -23.94 33.70
C GLU A 133 8.76 -25.26 34.19
N PRO A 134 8.16 -25.95 35.17
CA PRO A 134 8.73 -27.19 35.71
C PRO A 134 8.60 -28.34 34.71
N ASN A 135 9.75 -28.92 34.34
CA ASN A 135 9.86 -30.13 33.51
C ASN A 135 9.03 -31.29 34.06
N ASN A 136 7.81 -31.50 33.52
CA ASN A 136 7.04 -32.72 33.77
C ASN A 136 7.31 -33.73 32.64
N ALA A 137 8.43 -34.44 32.76
CA ALA A 137 8.89 -35.40 31.76
C ALA A 137 8.06 -36.70 31.79
N ASN A 138 6.95 -36.74 31.04
CA ASN A 138 6.31 -37.97 30.55
C ASN A 138 5.19 -37.68 29.52
N SER A 139 5.56 -37.37 28.27
CA SER A 139 4.64 -37.40 27.10
C SER A 139 5.40 -37.46 25.77
N ALA A 140 6.20 -38.51 25.57
CA ALA A 140 6.93 -38.73 24.32
C ALA A 140 6.03 -39.45 23.29
N ASN A 141 5.13 -38.71 22.60
CA ASN A 141 4.57 -39.08 21.28
C ASN A 141 3.59 -38.04 20.63
N SER A 142 3.75 -36.72 20.83
CA SER A 142 2.88 -35.72 20.11
C SER A 142 3.53 -34.36 19.74
N SER A 143 4.87 -34.26 19.72
CA SER A 143 5.55 -32.97 19.86
C SER A 143 6.05 -32.26 18.59
N SER A 144 5.76 -32.74 17.36
CA SER A 144 6.15 -32.03 16.13
C SER A 144 5.11 -31.00 15.63
N ALA A 145 3.84 -31.14 15.97
CA ALA A 145 2.76 -30.33 15.40
C ALA A 145 2.42 -29.02 16.14
N LYS A 146 3.13 -28.66 17.23
CA LYS A 146 2.69 -27.63 18.18
C LYS A 146 3.56 -26.36 18.27
N GLN A 147 4.50 -26.13 17.35
CA GLN A 147 5.48 -25.03 17.47
C GLN A 147 5.15 -23.76 16.65
N HIS A 148 4.33 -23.88 15.60
CA HIS A 148 3.93 -22.79 14.70
C HIS A 148 2.62 -22.08 15.10
N LEU A 149 1.76 -22.70 15.92
CA LEU A 149 0.63 -22.04 16.58
C LEU A 149 1.04 -21.66 18.01
N ARG A 150 0.71 -20.44 18.45
CA ARG A 150 1.04 -19.97 19.80
C ARG A 150 -0.14 -19.26 20.44
N ASN A 151 -0.30 -19.49 21.74
CA ASN A 151 -1.26 -18.77 22.58
C ASN A 151 -0.55 -17.59 23.27
N ALA A 152 -1.18 -16.43 23.23
CA ALA A 152 -0.71 -15.19 23.85
C ALA A 152 -1.91 -14.35 24.31
N THR A 153 -1.65 -13.17 24.89
CA THR A 153 -2.61 -12.08 25.09
C THR A 153 -2.36 -10.98 24.06
N PHE A 154 -3.36 -10.16 23.77
CA PHE A 154 -3.27 -9.16 22.71
C PHE A 154 -2.25 -8.05 23.03
N ASP A 155 -2.03 -7.74 24.31
CA ASP A 155 -0.97 -6.83 24.73
C ASP A 155 0.45 -7.31 24.39
N GLN A 156 0.61 -8.60 24.06
CA GLN A 156 1.86 -9.18 23.55
C GLN A 156 1.98 -9.09 22.02
N LEU A 157 0.99 -8.56 21.27
CA LEU A 157 1.08 -8.36 19.81
C LEU A 157 2.43 -7.73 19.36
N PRO A 158 2.98 -6.69 20.02
CA PRO A 158 4.28 -6.11 19.64
C PRO A 158 5.44 -7.10 19.66
N ARG A 159 5.37 -8.19 20.47
CA ARG A 159 6.38 -9.25 20.49
C ARG A 159 6.41 -10.06 19.18
N PHE A 160 5.26 -10.22 18.53
CA PHE A 160 5.10 -11.16 17.42
C PHE A 160 5.19 -10.53 16.03
N LEU A 161 4.94 -9.23 15.88
CA LEU A 161 5.19 -8.52 14.63
C LEU A 161 6.70 -8.36 14.36
N PRO A 162 7.19 -8.46 13.11
CA PRO A 162 8.60 -8.21 12.79
C PRO A 162 8.97 -6.71 12.86
N PRO A 163 10.26 -6.36 12.86
CA PRO A 163 10.71 -4.97 12.71
C PRO A 163 10.04 -4.02 13.70
N ASP A 164 9.71 -2.77 13.33
CA ASP A 164 9.75 -2.11 11.99
C ASP A 164 8.66 -2.49 10.95
N ALA A 165 7.71 -3.38 11.27
CA ALA A 165 6.48 -3.61 10.47
C ALA A 165 5.64 -2.34 10.24
N HIS A 166 4.89 -2.28 9.13
CA HIS A 166 3.91 -1.24 8.85
C HIS A 166 2.49 -1.73 9.17
N VAL A 167 1.92 -1.27 10.28
CA VAL A 167 0.56 -1.60 10.70
C VAL A 167 -0.44 -0.68 10.02
N VAL A 168 -1.47 -1.24 9.39
CA VAL A 168 -2.50 -0.48 8.67
C VAL A 168 -3.82 -0.56 9.43
N LEU A 169 -4.31 0.60 9.87
CA LEU A 169 -5.46 0.74 10.76
C LEU A 169 -6.67 1.29 10.00
N ASN A 170 -7.87 0.75 10.23
CA ASN A 170 -9.11 1.38 9.80
C ASN A 170 -9.56 2.44 10.83
N ASP A 171 -9.53 3.71 10.48
CA ASP A 171 -9.88 4.84 11.36
C ASP A 171 -11.34 5.30 11.27
N THR A 172 -12.19 4.52 10.62
CA THR A 172 -13.63 4.77 10.60
C THR A 172 -14.24 4.72 12.01
N ARG A 173 -15.26 5.54 12.24
CA ARG A 173 -16.06 5.59 13.45
C ARG A 173 -17.50 5.19 13.11
N VAL A 174 -18.09 4.34 13.95
CA VAL A 174 -19.49 3.90 13.81
C VAL A 174 -20.40 5.08 14.10
N ILE A 175 -21.48 5.22 13.34
CA ILE A 175 -22.55 6.22 13.57
C ILE A 175 -23.79 5.55 14.18
N ASP A 176 -24.64 6.35 14.82
CA ASP A 176 -25.88 5.91 15.47
C ASP A 176 -26.99 5.59 14.42
N ALA A 177 -26.67 4.72 13.47
CA ALA A 177 -27.44 4.43 12.26
C ALA A 177 -28.70 3.57 12.48
N ARG A 178 -28.87 2.97 13.67
CA ARG A 178 -30.07 2.19 14.03
C ARG A 178 -31.10 3.14 14.61
N VAL A 179 -32.30 3.20 14.04
CA VAL A 179 -33.37 4.09 14.51
C VAL A 179 -34.66 3.29 14.61
N LEU A 180 -35.35 3.39 15.75
CA LEU A 180 -36.71 2.85 15.89
C LEU A 180 -37.72 3.85 15.32
N CYS A 181 -38.56 3.42 14.39
CA CYS A 181 -39.56 4.25 13.71
C CYS A 181 -40.98 3.73 13.95
N THR A 182 -41.95 4.63 13.83
CA THR A 182 -43.39 4.33 13.82
C THR A 182 -44.05 4.93 12.57
N THR A 183 -45.32 4.59 12.33
CA THR A 183 -46.12 5.26 11.30
C THR A 183 -47.48 5.66 11.86
N SER A 184 -48.17 6.58 11.19
CA SER A 184 -49.56 6.95 11.52
C SER A 184 -50.55 5.77 11.50
N ALA A 185 -50.23 4.69 10.77
CA ALA A 185 -51.03 3.47 10.73
C ALA A 185 -50.62 2.41 11.78
N GLN A 186 -49.39 2.47 12.30
CA GLN A 186 -48.83 1.49 13.24
C GLN A 186 -47.95 2.15 14.29
N LYS A 187 -48.45 2.16 15.54
CA LYS A 187 -47.80 2.78 16.70
C LYS A 187 -46.74 1.91 17.38
N THR A 188 -46.67 0.62 17.05
CA THR A 188 -45.58 -0.25 17.53
C THR A 188 -44.30 0.11 16.78
N PRO A 189 -43.20 0.47 17.46
CA PRO A 189 -41.95 0.79 16.80
C PRO A 189 -41.37 -0.41 16.03
N PHE A 190 -40.61 -0.13 14.99
CA PHE A 190 -39.84 -1.11 14.21
C PHE A 190 -38.50 -0.51 13.76
N GLU A 191 -37.54 -1.38 13.47
CA GLU A 191 -36.18 -0.98 13.16
C GLU A 191 -36.02 -0.45 11.72
N VAL A 192 -35.29 0.67 11.62
CA VAL A 192 -34.73 1.22 10.39
C VAL A 192 -33.22 1.36 10.59
N LEU A 193 -32.43 0.72 9.74
CA LEU A 193 -30.96 0.79 9.78
C LEU A 193 -30.44 1.49 8.53
N LEU A 194 -29.76 2.63 8.70
CA LEU A 194 -29.10 3.34 7.60
C LEU A 194 -27.87 2.54 7.14
N LEU A 195 -27.75 2.27 5.83
CA LEU A 195 -26.69 1.42 5.27
C LEU A 195 -25.62 2.21 4.51
N HIS A 196 -26.02 3.03 3.53
CA HIS A 196 -25.10 3.83 2.70
C HIS A 196 -25.83 5.02 2.06
N PRO A 197 -25.20 6.21 1.90
CA PRO A 197 -25.78 7.31 1.15
C PRO A 197 -25.96 6.96 -0.33
N LEU A 198 -27.03 7.47 -0.96
CA LEU A 198 -27.36 7.20 -2.37
C LEU A 198 -27.00 8.35 -3.33
N ALA A 199 -26.38 9.42 -2.84
CA ALA A 199 -25.89 10.49 -3.72
C ALA A 199 -24.68 9.99 -4.54
N PRO A 200 -24.53 10.40 -5.83
CA PRO A 200 -23.43 9.95 -6.67
C PRO A 200 -22.06 10.29 -6.06
N ASN A 201 -21.17 9.29 -5.99
CA ASN A 201 -19.83 9.40 -5.39
C ASN A 201 -19.83 9.81 -3.90
N ALA A 202 -20.95 9.66 -3.18
CA ALA A 202 -21.04 10.04 -1.77
C ALA A 202 -20.12 9.19 -0.90
N ASN A 203 -19.06 9.81 -0.40
CA ASN A 203 -18.26 9.25 0.68
C ASN A 203 -19.12 9.24 1.98
N PRO A 204 -19.26 8.10 2.68
CA PRO A 204 -20.09 8.05 3.90
C PRO A 204 -19.61 8.96 5.04
N THR A 205 -18.31 9.28 5.13
CA THR A 205 -17.81 10.30 6.07
C THR A 205 -18.32 11.69 5.70
N GLU A 206 -18.26 12.06 4.42
CA GLU A 206 -18.76 13.35 3.96
C GLU A 206 -20.28 13.46 4.14
N ALA A 207 -21.03 12.39 3.87
CA ALA A 207 -22.48 12.36 4.09
C ALA A 207 -22.86 12.40 5.58
N ALA A 208 -22.16 11.67 6.44
CA ALA A 208 -22.42 11.66 7.89
C ALA A 208 -22.22 13.04 8.54
N ASN A 209 -21.21 13.80 8.09
CA ASN A 209 -20.88 15.13 8.61
C ASN A 209 -21.58 16.28 7.87
N ALA A 210 -22.23 16.03 6.73
CA ALA A 210 -23.04 17.02 6.02
C ALA A 210 -24.45 17.15 6.62
N THR A 211 -25.12 18.27 6.35
CA THR A 211 -26.53 18.53 6.72
C THR A 211 -27.42 17.32 6.47
N ALA A 212 -28.11 16.84 7.50
CA ALA A 212 -28.97 15.66 7.43
C ALA A 212 -30.16 15.86 6.49
N ASN A 213 -30.75 17.07 6.54
CA ASN A 213 -31.99 17.38 5.83
C ASN A 213 -31.85 17.21 4.32
N GLY A 214 -32.71 16.39 3.74
CA GLY A 214 -32.76 16.16 2.31
C GLY A 214 -31.85 15.06 1.78
N GLN A 215 -30.94 14.51 2.58
CA GLN A 215 -30.12 13.37 2.18
C GLN A 215 -30.99 12.15 1.85
N THR A 216 -30.50 11.29 0.96
CA THR A 216 -31.17 10.02 0.62
C THR A 216 -30.22 8.86 0.87
N TRP A 217 -30.69 7.84 1.59
CA TRP A 217 -29.92 6.70 2.06
C TRP A 217 -30.59 5.39 1.66
N ARG A 218 -29.78 4.37 1.39
CA ARG A 218 -30.21 2.97 1.34
C ARG A 218 -30.33 2.51 2.79
N CYS A 219 -31.49 1.96 3.16
CA CYS A 219 -31.78 1.51 4.52
C CYS A 219 -32.37 0.10 4.50
N MET A 220 -32.09 -0.67 5.54
CA MET A 220 -32.87 -1.86 5.89
C MET A 220 -34.05 -1.43 6.76
N VAL A 221 -35.23 -2.01 6.53
CA VAL A 221 -36.44 -1.81 7.35
C VAL A 221 -37.06 -3.15 7.69
N ARG A 222 -37.27 -3.45 8.98
CA ARG A 222 -37.89 -4.71 9.45
C ARG A 222 -39.42 -4.74 9.31
N GLN A 223 -39.96 -4.24 8.21
CA GLN A 223 -41.40 -4.29 7.88
C GLN A 223 -41.69 -4.28 6.37
N PRO A 224 -42.88 -4.78 5.96
CA PRO A 224 -43.40 -4.64 4.60
C PRO A 224 -43.46 -3.18 4.10
N VAL A 225 -42.97 -2.99 2.87
CA VAL A 225 -42.72 -1.68 2.24
C VAL A 225 -44.00 -0.92 1.85
N ASP A 226 -45.13 -1.61 1.74
CA ASP A 226 -46.43 -1.07 1.26
C ASP A 226 -47.01 0.05 2.14
N LYS A 227 -46.49 0.24 3.36
CA LYS A 227 -46.93 1.26 4.31
C LYS A 227 -45.95 2.44 4.49
N LEU A 228 -44.78 2.42 3.85
CA LEU A 228 -43.67 3.36 4.10
C LEU A 228 -43.84 4.76 3.44
N LYS A 229 -44.96 5.45 3.73
CA LYS A 229 -45.20 6.82 3.23
C LYS A 229 -44.46 7.89 4.06
N HIS A 230 -44.54 7.77 5.37
CA HIS A 230 -43.88 8.66 6.33
C HIS A 230 -43.55 7.85 7.58
N LEU A 231 -42.34 8.04 8.11
CA LEU A 231 -41.80 7.34 9.27
C LEU A 231 -41.40 8.37 10.32
N ASP A 232 -42.06 8.33 11.47
CA ASP A 232 -41.77 9.17 12.63
C ASP A 232 -40.85 8.39 13.58
N VAL A 233 -39.72 8.97 13.96
CA VAL A 233 -38.82 8.32 14.94
C VAL A 233 -39.50 8.15 16.31
N ALA A 234 -39.38 6.95 16.87
CA ALA A 234 -39.94 6.59 18.16
C ALA A 234 -39.04 7.08 19.29
N MET A 235 -39.47 8.11 20.01
CA MET A 235 -38.72 8.64 21.17
C MET A 235 -39.33 8.23 22.51
N ASN A 236 -38.46 7.95 23.47
CA ASN A 236 -38.78 7.84 24.89
C ASN A 236 -38.69 9.20 25.65
N SER A 237 -38.40 10.29 24.92
CA SER A 237 -38.06 11.63 25.44
C SER A 237 -39.17 12.66 25.21
N SER A 238 -39.21 13.70 26.04
CA SER A 238 -40.13 14.85 25.94
C SER A 238 -39.76 15.88 24.84
N THR A 239 -38.66 15.66 24.12
CA THR A 239 -38.20 16.53 23.02
C THR A 239 -39.14 16.45 21.81
N SER A 240 -39.34 17.57 21.12
CA SER A 240 -40.08 17.57 19.85
C SER A 240 -39.35 16.69 18.85
N ASN A 241 -40.00 15.67 18.30
CA ASN A 241 -39.39 14.85 17.27
C ASN A 241 -39.22 15.68 15.99
N MET A 242 -37.97 15.91 15.59
CA MET A 242 -37.62 16.66 14.37
C MET A 242 -36.92 15.79 13.31
N LEU A 243 -36.71 14.49 13.58
CA LEU A 243 -36.18 13.52 12.63
C LEU A 243 -37.32 12.65 12.09
N SER A 244 -37.45 12.60 10.76
CA SER A 244 -38.39 11.70 10.09
C SER A 244 -37.86 11.23 8.74
N PHE A 245 -38.45 10.16 8.21
CA PHE A 245 -38.08 9.60 6.91
C PHE A 245 -39.29 9.49 5.97
N THR A 246 -39.04 9.59 4.67
CA THR A 246 -40.03 9.31 3.62
C THR A 246 -39.41 8.49 2.50
N ALA A 247 -40.17 7.65 1.81
CA ALA A 247 -39.69 6.98 0.59
C ALA A 247 -39.16 8.00 -0.44
N ALA A 248 -38.03 7.69 -1.06
CA ALA A 248 -37.39 8.57 -2.05
C ALA A 248 -38.19 8.65 -3.37
N PRO A 249 -38.31 9.82 -4.03
CA PRO A 249 -39.02 9.91 -5.31
C PRO A 249 -38.41 9.00 -6.38
N GLY A 250 -39.25 8.19 -7.03
CA GLY A 250 -38.80 7.19 -8.01
C GLY A 250 -38.45 5.82 -7.43
N SER A 251 -38.70 5.58 -6.13
CA SER A 251 -38.50 4.28 -5.46
C SER A 251 -39.49 3.18 -5.88
N SER A 252 -39.69 2.97 -7.18
CA SER A 252 -40.41 1.80 -7.70
C SER A 252 -39.55 0.54 -7.59
N ALA A 253 -39.34 0.12 -6.35
CA ALA A 253 -39.13 -1.25 -5.91
C ALA A 253 -38.14 -2.13 -6.73
N SER A 254 -36.84 -1.89 -6.56
CA SER A 254 -35.95 -3.00 -6.20
C SER A 254 -36.10 -3.27 -4.69
N ILE A 255 -37.23 -3.85 -4.29
CA ILE A 255 -37.41 -4.36 -2.92
C ILE A 255 -36.63 -5.66 -2.86
N GLU A 256 -35.35 -5.53 -2.50
CA GLU A 256 -34.52 -6.68 -2.17
C GLU A 256 -34.87 -7.12 -0.73
N PRO A 257 -35.12 -8.42 -0.49
CA PRO A 257 -35.31 -8.91 0.86
C PRO A 257 -34.00 -8.76 1.64
N TRP A 258 -34.09 -8.24 2.87
CA TRP A 258 -32.99 -8.35 3.82
C TRP A 258 -33.01 -9.75 4.41
N ILE A 259 -31.91 -10.48 4.27
CA ILE A 259 -31.76 -11.83 4.83
C ILE A 259 -30.76 -11.77 5.98
N GLU A 260 -31.20 -12.20 7.15
CA GLU A 260 -30.42 -12.21 8.40
C GLU A 260 -30.58 -13.56 9.09
N GLU A 261 -29.48 -14.18 9.52
CA GLU A 261 -29.43 -15.57 10.03
C GLU A 261 -30.14 -16.64 9.15
N GLY A 262 -30.40 -16.33 7.88
CA GLY A 262 -31.09 -17.20 6.91
C GLY A 262 -32.60 -16.95 6.75
N GLU A 263 -33.17 -15.98 7.49
CA GLU A 263 -34.58 -15.60 7.42
C GLU A 263 -34.77 -14.22 6.75
N ALA A 264 -35.88 -14.03 6.05
CA ALA A 264 -36.22 -12.77 5.37
C ALA A 264 -36.83 -11.76 6.37
N ASP A 265 -35.97 -11.16 7.17
CA ASP A 265 -36.31 -10.34 8.35
C ASP A 265 -36.50 -8.84 8.03
N GLY A 266 -36.40 -8.44 6.76
CA GLY A 266 -36.66 -7.06 6.36
C GLY A 266 -36.68 -6.81 4.86
N SER A 267 -36.67 -5.53 4.51
CA SER A 267 -36.63 -5.05 3.12
C SER A 267 -35.65 -3.90 2.97
N ILE A 268 -34.89 -3.91 1.88
CA ILE A 268 -34.05 -2.79 1.48
C ILE A 268 -34.89 -1.74 0.76
N VAL A 269 -34.78 -0.48 1.21
CA VAL A 269 -35.50 0.67 0.65
C VAL A 269 -34.63 1.92 0.60
N SER A 270 -35.01 2.87 -0.26
CA SER A 270 -34.39 4.20 -0.33
C SER A 270 -35.22 5.21 0.46
N LEU A 271 -34.66 5.72 1.56
CA LEU A 271 -35.30 6.70 2.44
C LEU A 271 -34.65 8.06 2.30
N LYS A 272 -35.47 9.11 2.21
CA LYS A 272 -35.06 10.51 2.33
C LYS A 272 -35.20 10.95 3.79
N VAL A 273 -34.14 11.54 4.33
CA VAL A 273 -34.04 12.07 5.69
C VAL A 273 -34.61 13.49 5.75
N HIS A 274 -35.43 13.79 6.75
CA HIS A 274 -35.88 15.15 7.08
C HIS A 274 -35.46 15.48 8.51
N ALA A 275 -34.82 16.63 8.68
CA ALA A 275 -34.18 17.05 9.92
C ALA A 275 -34.03 18.59 9.95
N PRO A 276 -33.67 19.22 11.08
CA PRO A 276 -33.28 20.63 11.10
C PRO A 276 -32.09 20.90 10.15
N GLU A 277 -32.13 21.99 9.38
CA GLU A 277 -31.12 22.30 8.34
C GLU A 277 -29.70 22.55 8.88
N HIS A 278 -29.57 22.82 10.19
CA HIS A 278 -28.29 23.09 10.85
C HIS A 278 -27.60 21.84 11.41
N LEU A 279 -28.29 20.71 11.52
CA LEU A 279 -27.72 19.46 12.06
C LEU A 279 -27.10 18.63 10.93
N SER A 280 -25.89 18.12 11.17
CA SER A 280 -25.32 17.01 10.39
C SER A 280 -26.12 15.73 10.61
N LEU A 281 -25.93 14.72 9.74
CA LEU A 281 -26.60 13.42 9.93
C LEU A 281 -26.22 12.77 11.27
N THR A 282 -24.96 12.83 11.67
CA THR A 282 -24.51 12.31 12.96
C THR A 282 -25.15 13.00 14.15
N GLU A 283 -25.24 14.34 14.15
CA GLU A 283 -25.92 15.09 15.22
C GLU A 283 -27.42 14.78 15.23
N ALA A 284 -28.06 14.78 14.06
CA ALA A 284 -29.49 14.49 13.94
C ALA A 284 -29.86 13.08 14.41
N LEU A 285 -29.03 12.06 14.14
CA LEU A 285 -29.24 10.70 14.67
C LEU A 285 -29.05 10.69 16.19
N HIS A 286 -27.94 11.23 16.69
CA HIS A 286 -27.58 11.21 18.11
C HIS A 286 -28.60 11.96 18.99
N GLU A 287 -29.03 13.15 18.58
CA GLU A 287 -30.01 13.97 19.33
C GLU A 287 -31.44 13.43 19.25
N HIS A 288 -31.75 12.54 18.31
CA HIS A 288 -33.12 12.10 18.01
C HIS A 288 -33.33 10.58 18.10
N GLY A 289 -32.55 9.88 18.94
CA GLY A 289 -32.84 8.48 19.29
C GLY A 289 -32.28 7.46 18.30
N GLY A 290 -31.20 7.80 17.59
CA GLY A 290 -30.32 6.82 16.98
C GLY A 290 -29.57 6.01 18.03
N GLU A 291 -29.32 4.75 17.72
CA GLU A 291 -28.56 3.80 18.52
C GLU A 291 -27.36 3.28 17.72
N VAL A 292 -26.32 2.85 18.42
CA VAL A 292 -25.20 2.14 17.79
C VAL A 292 -25.67 0.76 17.29
N PRO A 293 -25.54 0.46 15.98
CA PRO A 293 -25.90 -0.85 15.43
C PRO A 293 -24.90 -1.93 15.87
N ILE A 294 -25.27 -2.69 16.90
CA ILE A 294 -24.50 -3.86 17.35
C ILE A 294 -24.81 -5.11 16.48
N PRO A 295 -23.88 -6.07 16.33
CA PRO A 295 -24.10 -7.26 15.51
C PRO A 295 -25.31 -8.11 15.93
N PRO A 296 -26.13 -8.62 14.98
CA PRO A 296 -27.39 -9.29 15.30
C PRO A 296 -27.22 -10.58 16.12
N TYR A 297 -26.10 -11.29 15.94
CA TYR A 297 -25.79 -12.52 16.68
C TYR A 297 -25.70 -12.31 18.22
N LEU A 298 -25.55 -11.06 18.69
CA LEU A 298 -25.54 -10.75 20.13
C LEU A 298 -26.92 -10.92 20.77
N ARG A 299 -28.01 -10.91 19.98
CA ARG A 299 -29.40 -11.23 20.40
C ARG A 299 -29.87 -10.46 21.64
N ARG A 300 -29.48 -9.18 21.72
CA ARG A 300 -29.91 -8.17 22.70
C ARG A 300 -29.93 -6.79 22.05
N ASP A 301 -30.61 -5.84 22.67
CA ASP A 301 -30.47 -4.43 22.28
C ASP A 301 -29.13 -3.83 22.73
N ALA A 302 -28.77 -2.70 22.11
CA ALA A 302 -27.58 -1.94 22.46
C ALA A 302 -27.72 -1.31 23.86
N THR A 303 -26.63 -1.29 24.63
CA THR A 303 -26.56 -0.57 25.91
C THR A 303 -25.80 0.74 25.75
N GLN A 304 -25.86 1.61 26.77
CA GLN A 304 -25.05 2.83 26.77
C GLN A 304 -23.55 2.52 26.66
N ASP A 305 -23.09 1.44 27.29
CA ASP A 305 -21.69 1.00 27.23
C ASP A 305 -21.27 0.57 25.82
N ASP A 306 -22.17 0.04 24.97
CA ASP A 306 -21.85 -0.30 23.57
C ASP A 306 -21.44 0.92 22.74
N SER A 307 -21.91 2.13 23.07
CA SER A 307 -21.53 3.36 22.35
C SER A 307 -20.02 3.67 22.44
N GLU A 308 -19.38 3.26 23.52
CA GLU A 308 -17.92 3.30 23.71
C GLU A 308 -17.27 1.95 23.37
N ALA A 309 -17.87 0.83 23.80
CA ALA A 309 -17.35 -0.51 23.60
C ALA A 309 -17.26 -0.91 22.12
N TYR A 310 -18.13 -0.39 21.25
CA TYR A 310 -18.13 -0.67 19.81
C TYR A 310 -17.39 0.38 18.96
N GLN A 311 -16.45 1.12 19.56
CA GLN A 311 -15.55 2.05 18.86
C GLN A 311 -14.08 1.69 19.13
N THR A 312 -13.19 2.02 18.18
CA THR A 312 -11.74 1.85 18.35
C THR A 312 -11.12 3.09 18.99
N VAL A 313 -9.99 2.93 19.68
CA VAL A 313 -9.26 4.05 20.32
C VAL A 313 -8.65 5.06 19.33
N PHE A 314 -8.74 4.80 18.02
CA PHE A 314 -8.24 5.65 16.94
C PHE A 314 -9.29 5.98 15.87
N ALA A 315 -10.57 5.74 16.16
CA ALA A 315 -11.69 6.03 15.27
C ALA A 315 -11.97 7.55 15.20
N THR A 316 -11.71 8.16 14.04
CA THR A 316 -11.87 9.61 13.80
C THR A 316 -12.90 9.96 12.73
N ASN A 317 -13.14 9.08 11.76
CA ASN A 317 -13.95 9.40 10.58
C ASN A 317 -15.34 8.74 10.67
N ALA A 318 -16.30 9.50 11.22
CA ALA A 318 -17.69 9.06 11.41
C ALA A 318 -18.36 8.74 10.07
N GLY A 319 -18.84 7.51 9.89
CA GLY A 319 -19.63 7.12 8.72
C GLY A 319 -19.73 5.61 8.47
N SER A 320 -19.28 4.74 9.39
CA SER A 320 -19.50 3.29 9.29
C SER A 320 -20.77 2.85 10.00
N VAL A 321 -21.33 1.73 9.53
CA VAL A 321 -22.45 1.03 10.16
C VAL A 321 -21.96 -0.12 11.04
N ALA A 322 -20.74 -0.62 10.84
CA ALA A 322 -20.13 -1.60 11.74
C ALA A 322 -18.72 -1.17 12.17
N ALA A 323 -18.30 -1.57 13.36
CA ALA A 323 -16.95 -1.34 13.84
C ALA A 323 -15.94 -2.19 13.03
N PRO A 324 -14.70 -1.72 12.80
CA PRO A 324 -13.62 -2.60 12.40
C PRO A 324 -13.19 -3.45 13.61
N THR A 325 -13.88 -4.59 13.81
CA THR A 325 -13.88 -5.33 15.09
C THR A 325 -12.51 -5.83 15.55
N ALA A 326 -11.61 -6.16 14.62
CA ALA A 326 -10.22 -6.54 14.92
C ALA A 326 -9.40 -5.39 15.54
N SER A 327 -9.78 -4.14 15.27
CA SER A 327 -9.17 -2.95 15.84
C SER A 327 -9.64 -2.65 17.27
N LEU A 328 -10.72 -3.27 17.74
CA LEU A 328 -11.22 -3.05 19.11
C LEU A 328 -10.21 -3.54 20.16
N HIS A 329 -9.40 -4.54 19.87
CA HIS A 329 -8.40 -5.09 20.81
C HIS A 329 -7.26 -4.11 21.14
N PHE A 330 -7.05 -3.07 20.32
CA PHE A 330 -5.99 -2.10 20.52
C PHE A 330 -6.31 -1.12 21.66
N THR A 331 -5.34 -0.97 22.56
CA THR A 331 -5.27 0.09 23.57
C THR A 331 -4.14 1.06 23.22
N GLN A 332 -4.12 2.25 23.82
CA GLN A 332 -3.00 3.18 23.65
C GLN A 332 -1.66 2.55 24.04
N ARG A 333 -1.64 1.73 25.11
CA ARG A 333 -0.47 0.94 25.54
C ARG A 333 0.12 0.07 24.43
N VAL A 334 -0.74 -0.62 23.65
CA VAL A 334 -0.28 -1.46 22.53
C VAL A 334 0.23 -0.61 21.37
N LEU A 335 -0.43 0.52 21.07
CA LEU A 335 0.00 1.43 20.00
C LEU A 335 1.37 2.05 20.32
N ASP A 336 1.57 2.53 21.55
CA ASP A 336 2.84 3.11 22.01
C ASP A 336 3.96 2.07 21.97
N ALA A 337 3.69 0.83 22.38
CA ALA A 337 4.66 -0.27 22.33
C ALA A 337 5.08 -0.63 20.88
N LEU A 338 4.17 -0.52 19.92
CA LEU A 338 4.49 -0.69 18.49
C LEU A 338 5.34 0.46 17.95
N LEU A 339 5.00 1.70 18.29
CA LEU A 339 5.78 2.88 17.89
C LEU A 339 7.19 2.87 18.48
N LEU A 340 7.34 2.48 19.75
CA LEU A 340 8.64 2.29 20.41
C LEU A 340 9.48 1.17 19.77
N LYS A 341 8.83 0.19 19.12
CA LYS A 341 9.49 -0.85 18.32
C LYS A 341 9.87 -0.37 16.90
N GLY A 342 9.61 0.89 16.56
CA GLY A 342 9.85 1.44 15.23
C GLY A 342 8.83 1.02 14.16
N CYS A 343 7.74 0.35 14.54
CA CYS A 343 6.67 0.03 13.61
C CYS A 343 6.06 1.31 13.02
N GLN A 344 5.84 1.31 11.71
CA GLN A 344 5.12 2.39 11.03
C GLN A 344 3.62 2.19 11.19
N MET A 345 2.87 3.29 11.14
CA MET A 345 1.41 3.26 11.13
C MET A 345 0.85 4.15 10.03
N SER A 346 -0.07 3.61 9.25
CA SER A 346 -0.94 4.37 8.35
C SER A 346 -2.39 4.08 8.67
N ARG A 347 -3.21 5.12 8.56
CA ARG A 347 -4.66 5.00 8.67
C ARG A 347 -5.29 5.05 7.29
N LEU A 348 -6.28 4.20 7.08
CA LEU A 348 -7.20 4.23 5.95
C LEU A 348 -8.60 4.41 6.53
N THR A 349 -9.44 5.19 5.85
CA THR A 349 -10.85 5.31 6.22
C THR A 349 -11.63 4.33 5.35
N LEU A 350 -12.24 3.34 5.97
CA LEU A 350 -12.92 2.26 5.27
C LEU A 350 -14.28 2.02 5.90
N HIS A 351 -15.32 2.24 5.12
CA HIS A 351 -16.69 2.16 5.58
C HIS A 351 -17.17 0.71 5.58
N VAL A 352 -17.43 0.18 6.79
CA VAL A 352 -17.98 -1.16 6.98
C VAL A 352 -19.50 -1.05 6.99
N GLY A 353 -20.14 -1.65 5.98
CA GLY A 353 -21.59 -1.73 5.88
C GLY A 353 -22.16 -2.95 6.62
N ALA A 354 -23.47 -3.00 6.83
CA ALA A 354 -24.11 -4.17 7.47
C ALA A 354 -24.00 -5.47 6.64
N GLY A 355 -23.72 -5.37 5.34
CA GLY A 355 -23.53 -6.52 4.44
C GLY A 355 -22.37 -7.45 4.82
N THR A 356 -21.43 -7.00 5.66
CA THR A 356 -20.32 -7.83 6.20
C THR A 356 -20.82 -9.02 7.04
N PHE A 357 -22.06 -8.99 7.53
CA PHE A 357 -22.66 -10.08 8.32
C PHE A 357 -23.45 -11.11 7.49
N GLN A 358 -23.59 -10.93 6.16
CA GLN A 358 -24.36 -11.86 5.34
C GLN A 358 -23.62 -13.19 5.11
N PRO A 359 -24.30 -14.35 5.27
CA PRO A 359 -23.71 -15.66 4.97
C PRO A 359 -23.49 -15.86 3.46
N LEU A 360 -22.64 -16.83 3.12
CA LEU A 360 -22.42 -17.25 1.74
C LEU A 360 -23.72 -17.79 1.09
N HIS A 361 -23.85 -17.59 -0.21
CA HIS A 361 -25.00 -18.08 -0.95
C HIS A 361 -24.94 -19.59 -1.14
N ARG A 362 -26.06 -20.30 -0.94
CA ARG A 362 -26.14 -21.77 -1.07
C ARG A 362 -25.79 -22.28 -2.48
N ASP A 363 -25.96 -21.45 -3.49
CA ASP A 363 -25.69 -21.79 -4.90
C ASP A 363 -24.20 -21.68 -5.29
N GLY A 364 -23.29 -21.40 -4.35
CA GLY A 364 -21.85 -21.35 -4.60
C GLY A 364 -21.24 -19.95 -4.51
N VAL A 365 -19.91 -19.91 -4.31
CA VAL A 365 -19.14 -18.66 -4.18
C VAL A 365 -19.19 -17.81 -5.45
N ALA A 366 -19.23 -18.44 -6.63
CA ALA A 366 -19.43 -17.74 -7.91
C ALA A 366 -20.80 -17.06 -8.06
N ALA A 367 -21.81 -17.45 -7.28
CA ALA A 367 -23.16 -16.88 -7.27
C ALA A 367 -23.37 -15.83 -6.15
N HIS A 368 -22.41 -15.68 -5.22
CA HIS A 368 -22.48 -14.68 -4.16
C HIS A 368 -22.07 -13.30 -4.70
N ASP A 369 -22.95 -12.31 -4.54
CA ASP A 369 -22.67 -10.91 -4.84
C ASP A 369 -22.06 -10.23 -3.61
N MET A 370 -20.86 -9.67 -3.76
CA MET A 370 -20.09 -9.11 -2.65
C MET A 370 -20.39 -7.63 -2.47
N HIS A 371 -20.93 -7.28 -1.30
CA HIS A 371 -21.21 -5.90 -0.90
C HIS A 371 -20.06 -4.94 -1.18
N GLU A 372 -20.37 -3.86 -1.90
CA GLU A 372 -19.46 -2.77 -2.20
C GLU A 372 -19.22 -1.89 -0.97
N GLU A 373 -17.95 -1.68 -0.61
CA GLU A 373 -17.54 -0.83 0.51
C GLU A 373 -16.74 0.39 0.03
N ALA A 374 -16.98 1.54 0.65
CA ALA A 374 -16.26 2.78 0.33
C ALA A 374 -14.90 2.82 1.05
N VAL A 375 -13.83 2.98 0.26
CA VAL A 375 -12.43 3.10 0.70
C VAL A 375 -11.97 4.55 0.51
N SER A 376 -11.22 5.08 1.48
CA SER A 376 -10.53 6.37 1.33
C SER A 376 -9.11 6.33 1.88
N ALA A 377 -8.16 6.83 1.07
CA ALA A 377 -6.74 6.77 1.34
C ALA A 377 -6.04 8.08 0.95
N ASN A 378 -5.32 8.71 1.87
CA ASN A 378 -4.53 9.89 1.57
C ASN A 378 -3.27 9.52 0.75
N ALA A 379 -2.90 10.35 -0.23
CA ALA A 379 -1.71 10.17 -1.06
C ALA A 379 -0.43 10.02 -0.22
N THR A 380 -0.35 10.68 0.95
CA THR A 380 0.75 10.54 1.91
C THR A 380 0.79 9.14 2.54
N ALA A 381 -0.35 8.55 2.87
CA ALA A 381 -0.41 7.17 3.37
C ALA A 381 0.01 6.17 2.29
N LEU A 382 -0.45 6.37 1.06
CA LEU A 382 -0.05 5.55 -0.10
C LEU A 382 1.47 5.62 -0.37
N ARG A 383 2.08 6.80 -0.29
CA ARG A 383 3.54 6.96 -0.37
C ARG A 383 4.25 6.25 0.79
N ARG A 384 3.82 6.46 2.04
CA ARG A 384 4.41 5.75 3.21
C ARG A 384 4.34 4.23 3.10
N LEU A 385 3.25 3.69 2.53
CA LEU A 385 3.12 2.27 2.22
C LEU A 385 4.11 1.84 1.13
N ALA A 386 4.20 2.58 0.02
CA ALA A 386 5.20 2.33 -1.03
C ALA A 386 6.64 2.35 -0.51
N ASP A 387 6.99 3.36 0.31
CA ASP A 387 8.30 3.51 0.94
C ASP A 387 8.58 2.42 2.00
N SER A 388 7.54 1.71 2.46
CA SER A 388 7.68 0.58 3.38
C SER A 388 7.91 -0.73 2.63
N ILE A 389 7.24 -0.93 1.49
CA ILE A 389 7.49 -2.04 0.56
C ILE A 389 8.94 -1.98 0.05
N ASP A 390 9.40 -0.82 -0.39
CA ASP A 390 10.80 -0.60 -0.84
C ASP A 390 11.84 -0.83 0.27
N ARG A 391 11.43 -0.89 1.54
CA ARG A 391 12.29 -1.16 2.71
C ARG A 391 12.11 -2.58 3.27
N MET A 392 11.42 -3.48 2.57
CA MET A 392 10.96 -4.80 3.06
C MET A 392 10.33 -4.75 4.46
N ARG A 393 9.52 -3.72 4.73
CA ARG A 393 8.73 -3.66 5.96
C ARG A 393 7.46 -4.46 5.75
N PRO A 394 7.17 -5.48 6.57
CA PRO A 394 5.95 -6.24 6.43
C PRO A 394 4.72 -5.36 6.59
N ILE A 395 3.77 -5.46 5.66
CA ILE A 395 2.51 -4.72 5.76
C ILE A 395 1.47 -5.57 6.49
N VAL A 396 0.96 -5.03 7.60
CA VAL A 396 0.08 -5.74 8.54
C VAL A 396 -1.24 -4.97 8.70
N PRO A 397 -2.24 -5.19 7.83
CA PRO A 397 -3.60 -4.74 8.07
C PRO A 397 -4.20 -5.30 9.37
N VAL A 398 -5.00 -4.46 10.01
CA VAL A 398 -5.88 -4.82 11.12
C VAL A 398 -7.31 -4.91 10.58
N GLY A 399 -7.83 -6.13 10.53
CA GLY A 399 -9.15 -6.47 9.98
C GLY A 399 -9.10 -6.92 8.51
N THR A 400 -9.93 -7.92 8.19
CA THR A 400 -10.14 -8.45 6.83
C THR A 400 -10.52 -7.37 5.83
N THR A 401 -11.34 -6.41 6.25
CA THR A 401 -11.76 -5.25 5.46
C THR A 401 -10.55 -4.39 5.04
N ALA A 402 -9.61 -4.15 5.97
CA ALA A 402 -8.39 -3.39 5.68
C ALA A 402 -7.45 -4.15 4.72
N ALA A 403 -7.36 -5.47 4.85
CA ALA A 403 -6.63 -6.32 3.89
C ALA A 403 -7.23 -6.23 2.48
N ARG A 404 -8.55 -6.40 2.34
CA ARG A 404 -9.26 -6.22 1.06
C ARG A 404 -9.00 -4.83 0.45
N SER A 405 -9.06 -3.79 1.28
CA SER A 405 -8.87 -2.40 0.83
C SER A 405 -7.45 -2.13 0.34
N LEU A 406 -6.43 -2.67 1.03
CA LEU A 406 -5.04 -2.57 0.56
C LEU A 406 -4.89 -3.22 -0.82
N GLU A 407 -5.31 -4.48 -0.97
CA GLU A 407 -5.22 -5.19 -2.24
C GLU A 407 -6.00 -4.44 -3.35
N THR A 408 -7.16 -3.85 -3.03
CA THR A 408 -7.88 -2.97 -3.97
C THR A 408 -7.08 -1.74 -4.38
N LEU A 409 -6.43 -1.04 -3.43
CA LEU A 409 -5.57 0.11 -3.74
C LEU A 409 -4.38 -0.31 -4.62
N TYR A 410 -3.80 -1.49 -4.42
CA TYR A 410 -2.81 -2.04 -5.34
C TYR A 410 -3.37 -2.15 -6.77
N TRP A 411 -4.53 -2.79 -6.97
CA TRP A 411 -5.10 -3.01 -8.31
C TRP A 411 -5.55 -1.71 -8.99
N LEU A 412 -6.08 -0.73 -8.25
CA LEU A 412 -6.32 0.62 -8.77
C LEU A 412 -5.00 1.30 -9.19
N GLY A 413 -3.91 1.07 -8.45
CA GLY A 413 -2.57 1.50 -8.83
C GLY A 413 -2.04 0.81 -10.10
N VAL A 414 -2.36 -0.47 -10.31
CA VAL A 414 -2.06 -1.19 -11.57
C VAL A 414 -2.78 -0.52 -12.74
N LYS A 415 -4.07 -0.18 -12.60
CA LYS A 415 -4.84 0.59 -13.60
C LYS A 415 -4.18 1.95 -13.86
N ALA A 416 -3.80 2.69 -12.82
CA ALA A 416 -3.08 3.96 -12.93
C ALA A 416 -1.75 3.86 -13.68
N VAL A 417 -1.02 2.74 -13.56
CA VAL A 417 0.23 2.47 -14.29
C VAL A 417 -0.03 2.05 -15.75
N ARG A 418 -1.01 1.19 -16.00
CA ARG A 418 -1.30 0.64 -17.35
C ARG A 418 -2.00 1.65 -18.25
N ASP A 419 -3.04 2.30 -17.75
CA ASP A 419 -3.89 3.22 -18.53
C ASP A 419 -3.42 4.68 -18.41
N GLY A 420 -2.63 4.97 -17.37
CA GLY A 420 -2.14 6.30 -17.02
C GLY A 420 -3.04 7.02 -16.01
N PRO A 421 -2.46 7.85 -15.11
CA PRO A 421 -3.19 8.42 -13.97
C PRO A 421 -4.34 9.36 -14.38
N HIS A 422 -4.27 9.91 -15.59
CA HIS A 422 -5.30 10.78 -16.16
C HIS A 422 -6.59 10.05 -16.56
N VAL A 423 -6.55 8.72 -16.76
CA VAL A 423 -7.75 7.93 -17.09
C VAL A 423 -8.67 7.81 -15.87
N LEU A 424 -8.10 7.55 -14.69
CA LEU A 424 -8.82 7.56 -13.40
C LEU A 424 -9.24 8.97 -12.97
N ALA A 425 -8.51 10.01 -13.41
CA ALA A 425 -8.80 11.41 -13.09
C ALA A 425 -9.99 11.99 -13.86
N CYS A 426 -10.19 11.54 -15.10
CA CYS A 426 -11.16 12.12 -16.04
C CYS A 426 -12.50 11.36 -16.09
N THR A 427 -12.65 10.25 -15.37
CA THR A 427 -13.91 9.50 -15.29
C THR A 427 -14.87 10.16 -14.30
N PRO A 428 -16.16 10.38 -14.66
CA PRO A 428 -17.17 10.86 -13.72
C PRO A 428 -17.64 9.79 -12.70
N GLN A 429 -17.14 8.56 -12.81
CA GLN A 429 -17.38 7.45 -11.89
C GLN A 429 -16.26 7.34 -10.84
N PRO A 430 -16.54 6.80 -9.65
CA PRO A 430 -15.56 6.68 -8.58
C PRO A 430 -14.52 5.60 -8.92
N TRP A 431 -13.42 5.54 -8.16
CA TRP A 431 -12.35 4.56 -8.41
C TRP A 431 -12.76 3.17 -7.90
N THR A 432 -13.60 2.50 -8.68
CA THR A 432 -14.16 1.19 -8.31
C THR A 432 -13.26 0.04 -8.77
N LEU A 433 -13.14 -0.97 -7.91
CA LEU A 433 -12.67 -2.30 -8.27
C LEU A 433 -13.82 -3.31 -8.06
N SER A 434 -14.29 -3.87 -9.17
CA SER A 434 -15.38 -4.86 -9.15
C SER A 434 -14.91 -6.25 -8.70
N GLN A 435 -15.86 -7.07 -8.25
CA GLN A 435 -15.63 -8.28 -7.46
C GLN A 435 -14.55 -9.23 -8.00
N TRP A 436 -14.54 -9.46 -9.31
CA TRP A 436 -13.65 -10.41 -9.97
C TRP A 436 -12.51 -9.75 -10.76
N GLU A 437 -12.47 -8.41 -10.83
CA GLU A 437 -11.58 -7.65 -11.73
C GLU A 437 -10.09 -7.93 -11.51
N ALA A 438 -9.68 -8.10 -10.26
CA ALA A 438 -8.31 -8.46 -9.89
C ALA A 438 -7.82 -9.74 -10.57
N TYR A 439 -8.65 -10.78 -10.64
CA TYR A 439 -8.31 -12.08 -11.23
C TYR A 439 -8.13 -12.02 -12.76
N HIS A 440 -8.73 -11.02 -13.43
CA HIS A 440 -8.57 -10.79 -14.87
C HIS A 440 -7.44 -9.79 -15.18
N MET A 441 -6.97 -9.04 -14.19
CA MET A 441 -5.81 -8.14 -14.32
C MET A 441 -4.47 -8.80 -13.95
N GLU A 442 -4.51 -9.89 -13.18
CA GLU A 442 -3.36 -10.69 -12.79
C GLU A 442 -2.68 -11.33 -14.01
N SER A 443 -1.35 -11.18 -14.08
CA SER A 443 -0.56 -11.84 -15.12
C SER A 443 -0.36 -13.33 -14.79
N PRO A 444 -0.42 -14.24 -15.77
CA PRO A 444 0.04 -15.63 -15.62
C PRO A 444 1.53 -15.74 -15.30
N SER A 445 2.31 -14.70 -15.60
CA SER A 445 3.75 -14.60 -15.33
C SER A 445 4.01 -13.53 -14.27
N THR A 446 4.67 -13.92 -13.18
CA THR A 446 4.98 -13.03 -12.04
C THR A 446 5.92 -11.89 -12.39
N ASN A 447 6.67 -12.01 -13.49
CA ASN A 447 7.65 -11.00 -13.93
C ASN A 447 6.98 -9.80 -14.61
N ASP A 448 5.72 -9.94 -15.03
CA ASP A 448 4.94 -8.88 -15.71
C ASP A 448 3.97 -8.17 -14.76
N ASP A 449 3.98 -8.51 -13.46
CA ASP A 449 3.24 -7.78 -12.44
C ASP A 449 3.87 -6.40 -12.20
N VAL A 450 3.02 -5.40 -11.99
CA VAL A 450 3.47 -4.06 -11.58
C VAL A 450 3.94 -4.13 -10.13
N CYS A 451 5.17 -3.69 -9.85
CA CYS A 451 5.68 -3.59 -8.47
C CYS A 451 4.69 -2.83 -7.57
N ALA A 452 4.40 -3.37 -6.39
CA ALA A 452 3.37 -2.83 -5.51
C ALA A 452 3.66 -1.38 -5.05
N ALA A 453 4.93 -1.05 -4.77
CA ALA A 453 5.33 0.33 -4.46
C ALA A 453 5.09 1.28 -5.66
N LYS A 454 5.37 0.84 -6.89
CA LYS A 454 5.10 1.59 -8.12
C LYS A 454 3.60 1.81 -8.33
N ALA A 455 2.77 0.78 -8.09
CA ALA A 455 1.32 0.89 -8.16
C ALA A 455 0.78 1.92 -7.15
N LEU A 456 1.20 1.84 -5.88
CA LEU A 456 0.78 2.80 -4.84
C LEU A 456 1.26 4.24 -5.11
N ARG A 457 2.47 4.43 -5.64
CA ARG A 457 2.95 5.77 -6.05
C ARG A 457 2.21 6.34 -7.25
N ALA A 458 1.87 5.51 -8.24
CA ALA A 458 1.04 5.93 -9.36
C ALA A 458 -0.37 6.34 -8.90
N LEU A 459 -0.94 5.60 -7.95
CA LEU A 459 -2.22 5.91 -7.33
C LEU A 459 -2.17 7.23 -6.52
N ALA A 460 -1.12 7.44 -5.74
CA ALA A 460 -0.89 8.69 -5.00
C ALA A 460 -0.74 9.90 -5.94
N SER A 461 0.02 9.73 -7.04
CA SER A 461 0.24 10.76 -8.07
C SER A 461 -1.04 11.11 -8.85
N ALA A 462 -1.92 10.13 -9.07
CA ALA A 462 -3.27 10.39 -9.56
C ALA A 462 -4.06 11.23 -8.54
N ALA A 463 -4.05 10.83 -7.26
CA ALA A 463 -4.81 11.47 -6.18
C ALA A 463 -4.40 12.92 -5.89
N ASP A 464 -3.13 13.31 -6.10
CA ASP A 464 -2.67 14.69 -5.93
C ASP A 464 -3.51 15.69 -6.72
N ASN A 465 -3.95 15.32 -7.93
CA ASN A 465 -4.77 16.18 -8.80
C ASN A 465 -6.25 16.25 -8.35
N HIS A 466 -6.63 15.52 -7.29
CA HIS A 466 -7.99 15.46 -6.71
C HIS A 466 -7.99 15.73 -5.20
N GLY A 467 -7.14 16.65 -4.74
CA GLY A 467 -7.06 17.05 -3.33
C GLY A 467 -6.30 16.07 -2.44
N GLY A 468 -5.45 15.21 -3.03
CA GLY A 468 -4.56 14.31 -2.28
C GLY A 468 -5.25 13.14 -1.59
N VAL A 469 -6.51 12.82 -1.94
CA VAL A 469 -7.28 11.71 -1.36
C VAL A 469 -7.89 10.85 -2.46
N VAL A 470 -7.57 9.56 -2.42
CA VAL A 470 -8.26 8.52 -3.18
C VAL A 470 -9.62 8.29 -2.55
N ARG A 471 -10.69 8.43 -3.34
CA ARG A 471 -12.04 7.94 -3.00
C ARG A 471 -12.35 6.79 -3.94
N ALA A 472 -12.46 5.59 -3.39
CA ALA A 472 -12.57 4.34 -4.11
C ALA A 472 -13.70 3.49 -3.54
N SER A 473 -14.09 2.46 -4.28
CA SER A 473 -15.01 1.45 -3.79
C SER A 473 -14.52 0.05 -4.13
N THR A 474 -14.78 -0.90 -3.23
CA THR A 474 -14.30 -2.28 -3.34
C THR A 474 -15.44 -3.27 -3.21
N ALA A 475 -15.62 -4.10 -4.24
CA ALA A 475 -16.42 -5.32 -4.17
C ALA A 475 -15.53 -6.59 -4.19
N LEU A 476 -14.19 -6.44 -4.16
CA LEU A 476 -13.22 -7.53 -4.31
C LEU A 476 -13.53 -8.73 -3.39
N CYS A 477 -13.81 -9.90 -3.99
CA CYS A 477 -13.97 -11.14 -3.25
C CYS A 477 -12.63 -11.89 -3.25
N ILE A 478 -12.00 -12.01 -2.07
CA ILE A 478 -10.74 -12.72 -1.89
C ILE A 478 -11.05 -14.17 -1.48
N ILE A 479 -10.66 -15.12 -2.32
CA ILE A 479 -10.92 -16.56 -2.15
C ILE A 479 -9.63 -17.37 -2.29
N PRO A 480 -9.59 -18.65 -1.87
CA PRO A 480 -8.42 -19.51 -2.03
C PRO A 480 -7.85 -19.50 -3.46
N GLY A 481 -6.52 -19.43 -3.56
CA GLY A 481 -5.81 -19.18 -4.81
C GLY A 481 -5.50 -17.70 -5.09
N TYR A 482 -6.14 -16.75 -4.39
CA TYR A 482 -5.77 -15.33 -4.49
C TYR A 482 -4.34 -15.07 -3.99
N ARG A 483 -3.56 -14.32 -4.78
CA ARG A 483 -2.20 -13.91 -4.41
C ARG A 483 -2.19 -12.48 -3.89
N PHE A 484 -2.13 -12.34 -2.56
CA PHE A 484 -1.86 -11.06 -1.90
C PHE A 484 -0.58 -10.41 -2.43
N ARG A 485 -0.64 -9.08 -2.65
CA ARG A 485 0.42 -8.23 -3.21
C ARG A 485 0.97 -7.24 -2.20
N LEU A 486 0.19 -6.93 -1.17
CA LEU A 486 0.58 -6.06 -0.06
C LEU A 486 0.55 -6.80 1.27
N VAL A 487 -0.42 -7.69 1.51
CA VAL A 487 -0.64 -8.24 2.86
C VAL A 487 0.33 -9.37 3.21
N ASP A 488 1.20 -9.09 4.18
CA ASP A 488 2.15 -10.05 4.76
C ASP A 488 1.61 -10.79 5.97
N ALA A 489 0.86 -10.10 6.82
CA ALA A 489 0.17 -10.68 7.95
C ALA A 489 -1.13 -9.94 8.22
N LEU A 490 -2.08 -10.62 8.85
CA LEU A 490 -3.38 -10.09 9.19
C LEU A 490 -3.63 -10.22 10.69
N VAL A 491 -4.00 -9.12 11.34
CA VAL A 491 -4.63 -9.16 12.66
C VAL A 491 -6.14 -9.22 12.46
N THR A 492 -6.81 -10.28 12.90
CA THR A 492 -8.27 -10.44 12.72
C THR A 492 -8.92 -11.28 13.83
N ASN A 493 -10.23 -11.13 14.04
CA ASN A 493 -11.03 -12.01 14.91
C ASN A 493 -11.18 -13.41 14.31
N PHE A 494 -11.79 -14.33 15.07
CA PHE A 494 -12.31 -15.58 14.52
C PHE A 494 -13.70 -15.38 13.90
N HIS A 495 -13.94 -15.92 12.71
CA HIS A 495 -15.12 -15.64 11.88
C HIS A 495 -16.12 -16.80 11.84
N MET A 496 -17.38 -16.50 11.45
CA MET A 496 -18.41 -17.53 11.24
C MET A 496 -17.97 -18.50 10.13
N PRO A 497 -18.25 -19.82 10.25
CA PRO A 497 -17.87 -20.83 9.25
C PRO A 497 -18.33 -20.46 7.83
N ASP A 498 -19.59 -20.07 7.68
CA ASP A 498 -20.26 -19.92 6.38
C ASP A 498 -20.11 -18.47 5.83
N SER A 499 -18.97 -17.83 6.06
CA SER A 499 -18.72 -16.42 5.72
C SER A 499 -17.61 -16.21 4.69
N THR A 500 -17.74 -15.17 3.87
CA THR A 500 -16.69 -14.73 2.93
C THR A 500 -15.36 -14.40 3.64
N LEU A 501 -15.40 -14.07 4.93
CA LEU A 501 -14.21 -13.84 5.75
C LEU A 501 -13.38 -15.12 5.95
N MET A 502 -14.01 -16.30 6.00
CA MET A 502 -13.30 -17.58 6.03
C MET A 502 -12.60 -17.88 4.71
N LEU A 503 -13.18 -17.47 3.57
CA LEU A 503 -12.54 -17.60 2.25
C LEU A 503 -11.28 -16.72 2.15
N LEU A 504 -11.34 -15.49 2.67
CA LEU A 504 -10.17 -14.59 2.74
C LEU A 504 -9.09 -15.15 3.67
N VAL A 505 -9.46 -15.65 4.85
CA VAL A 505 -8.52 -16.31 5.77
C VAL A 505 -7.89 -17.55 5.11
N GLY A 506 -8.69 -18.39 4.44
CA GLY A 506 -8.23 -19.55 3.67
C GLY A 506 -7.28 -19.18 2.53
N ALA A 507 -7.51 -18.06 1.85
CA ALA A 507 -6.57 -17.52 0.87
C ALA A 507 -5.24 -17.09 1.50
N LEU A 508 -5.29 -16.44 2.67
CA LEU A 508 -4.11 -15.89 3.34
C LEU A 508 -3.19 -16.99 3.91
N VAL A 509 -3.78 -17.99 4.58
CA VAL A 509 -3.04 -19.11 5.19
C VAL A 509 -2.86 -20.31 4.24
N ASN A 510 -3.22 -20.13 2.97
CA ASN A 510 -3.04 -21.08 1.86
C ASN A 510 -3.73 -22.45 2.05
N GLY A 511 -5.03 -22.45 2.36
CA GLY A 511 -5.92 -23.60 2.16
C GLY A 511 -6.58 -24.18 3.42
N LYS A 512 -7.51 -25.11 3.17
CA LYS A 512 -8.41 -25.71 4.17
C LYS A 512 -7.69 -26.33 5.37
N GLU A 513 -6.70 -27.18 5.15
CA GLU A 513 -5.99 -27.91 6.22
C GLU A 513 -5.43 -26.96 7.28
N ARG A 514 -4.88 -25.82 6.84
CA ARG A 514 -4.29 -24.82 7.73
C ARG A 514 -5.34 -24.03 8.50
N VAL A 515 -6.47 -23.70 7.86
CA VAL A 515 -7.62 -23.06 8.54
C VAL A 515 -8.20 -23.99 9.60
N GLU A 516 -8.45 -25.26 9.25
CA GLU A 516 -8.94 -26.26 10.19
C GLU A 516 -8.03 -26.39 11.41
N GLU A 517 -6.70 -26.44 11.21
CA GLU A 517 -5.74 -26.55 12.30
C GLU A 517 -5.81 -25.34 13.26
N ILE A 518 -5.84 -24.12 12.71
CA ILE A 518 -5.93 -22.86 13.48
C ILE A 518 -7.23 -22.81 14.27
N TYR A 519 -8.37 -23.09 13.63
CA TYR A 519 -9.69 -22.99 14.25
C TYR A 519 -9.96 -24.12 15.25
N ARG A 520 -9.47 -25.35 14.99
CA ARG A 520 -9.50 -26.47 15.94
C ARG A 520 -8.68 -26.14 17.20
N HIS A 521 -7.44 -25.65 17.03
CA HIS A 521 -6.61 -25.21 18.15
C HIS A 521 -7.26 -24.07 18.95
N ALA A 522 -7.96 -23.14 18.29
CA ALA A 522 -8.70 -22.06 18.95
C ALA A 522 -9.87 -22.60 19.80
N LEU A 523 -10.66 -23.54 19.27
CA LEU A 523 -11.75 -24.19 20.00
C LEU A 523 -11.24 -24.99 21.21
N ASP A 524 -10.16 -25.75 21.04
CA ASP A 524 -9.51 -26.54 22.10
C ASP A 524 -8.90 -25.62 23.19
N SER A 525 -8.19 -24.57 22.78
CA SER A 525 -7.56 -23.58 23.68
C SER A 525 -8.56 -22.57 24.29
N SER A 526 -9.86 -22.79 24.09
CA SER A 526 -10.96 -21.99 24.64
C SER A 526 -10.89 -20.50 24.26
N TYR A 527 -10.65 -20.22 22.99
CA TYR A 527 -10.82 -18.87 22.44
C TYR A 527 -12.30 -18.51 22.31
N ARG A 528 -12.56 -17.21 22.38
CA ARG A 528 -13.86 -16.60 22.11
C ARG A 528 -13.92 -16.09 20.67
N PHE A 529 -15.09 -16.13 20.05
CA PHE A 529 -15.28 -15.92 18.61
C PHE A 529 -16.09 -14.64 18.32
N LEU A 530 -16.04 -14.20 17.06
CA LEU A 530 -16.73 -13.03 16.49
C LEU A 530 -16.24 -11.68 17.07
N SER A 531 -17.03 -10.61 16.90
CA SER A 531 -16.61 -9.20 17.03
C SER A 531 -15.96 -8.86 18.39
N TYR A 532 -16.59 -9.31 19.48
CA TYR A 532 -16.11 -9.12 20.86
C TYR A 532 -15.24 -10.28 21.37
N GLY A 533 -14.94 -11.24 20.49
CA GLY A 533 -14.17 -12.43 20.79
C GLY A 533 -12.70 -12.14 21.05
N ASP A 534 -11.87 -13.14 20.79
CA ASP A 534 -10.42 -13.05 20.86
C ASP A 534 -9.83 -12.80 19.45
N ALA A 535 -8.54 -12.49 19.40
CA ALA A 535 -7.84 -12.13 18.19
C ALA A 535 -6.95 -13.27 17.66
N SER A 536 -6.59 -13.14 16.39
CA SER A 536 -5.56 -13.92 15.71
C SER A 536 -4.59 -13.01 14.95
N LEU A 537 -3.32 -13.41 14.89
CA LEU A 537 -2.28 -12.86 14.03
C LEU A 537 -1.86 -13.98 13.07
N LEU A 538 -2.25 -13.83 11.81
CA LEU A 538 -2.06 -14.83 10.75
C LEU A 538 -1.01 -14.33 9.77
N PHE A 539 0.09 -15.07 9.61
CA PHE A 539 1.11 -14.76 8.61
C PHE A 539 0.78 -15.45 7.28
N ASN A 540 0.93 -14.72 6.18
CA ASN A 540 0.92 -15.26 4.82
C ASN A 540 2.10 -16.23 4.65
N GLU A 541 1.92 -17.37 3.98
CA GLU A 541 3.01 -18.33 3.75
C GLU A 541 4.20 -17.72 2.98
N ARG A 542 3.91 -16.77 2.07
CA ARG A 542 4.93 -16.03 1.29
C ARG A 542 5.78 -15.11 2.17
N SER A 543 5.31 -14.79 3.37
CA SER A 543 5.99 -13.94 4.34
C SER A 543 7.02 -14.70 5.20
N ARG A 544 7.43 -15.89 4.74
CA ARG A 544 8.68 -16.56 5.17
C ARG A 544 9.89 -15.63 5.05
N HIS A 545 9.93 -14.81 4.00
CA HIS A 545 11.01 -13.86 3.73
C HIS A 545 11.27 -12.88 4.89
N LEU A 546 10.23 -12.52 5.67
CA LEU A 546 10.34 -11.66 6.85
C LEU A 546 11.21 -12.26 7.96
N TRP A 547 11.20 -13.58 8.10
CA TRP A 547 11.98 -14.32 9.09
C TRP A 547 13.35 -14.73 8.52
N GLU A 548 13.45 -14.91 7.20
CA GLU A 548 14.71 -15.12 6.49
C GLU A 548 15.58 -13.84 6.49
N ARG A 549 14.96 -12.65 6.47
CA ARG A 549 15.61 -11.33 6.51
C ARG A 549 16.65 -11.23 7.63
N GLU A 550 16.30 -11.68 8.84
CA GLU A 550 17.19 -11.65 10.00
C GLU A 550 18.40 -12.59 9.86
N ASN A 551 18.25 -13.70 9.11
CA ASN A 551 19.37 -14.61 8.84
C ASN A 551 20.38 -14.05 7.81
N HIS A 552 19.96 -13.04 7.03
CA HIS A 552 20.73 -12.36 5.99
C HIS A 552 21.21 -10.97 6.42
N ARG A 553 21.06 -10.61 7.70
CA ARG A 553 21.51 -9.35 8.28
C ARG A 553 22.46 -9.60 9.44
N THR A 554 23.39 -8.69 9.67
CA THR A 554 24.26 -8.67 10.86
C THR A 554 24.60 -7.22 11.18
N HIS A 555 24.40 -6.79 12.42
CA HIS A 555 24.84 -5.48 12.88
C HIS A 555 26.25 -5.61 13.48
N LEU A 556 27.20 -4.78 13.07
CA LEU A 556 28.62 -4.92 13.46
C LEU A 556 28.80 -4.93 14.99
N ASP A 557 28.06 -4.06 15.69
CA ASP A 557 28.14 -3.90 17.14
C ASP A 557 27.63 -5.12 17.92
N ASP A 558 26.72 -5.91 17.33
CA ASP A 558 26.17 -7.13 17.93
C ASP A 558 27.13 -8.33 17.79
N VAL A 559 28.20 -8.20 17.00
CA VAL A 559 29.20 -9.26 16.81
C VAL A 559 30.33 -9.13 17.83
N PRO A 560 30.58 -10.14 18.69
CA PRO A 560 31.75 -10.23 19.55
C PRO A 560 33.08 -10.17 18.76
N MET A 561 34.09 -9.49 19.31
CA MET A 561 35.37 -9.19 18.66
C MET A 561 36.15 -10.42 18.18
N ASP A 562 36.05 -11.55 18.88
CA ASP A 562 36.63 -12.83 18.47
C ASP A 562 36.01 -13.33 17.15
N ARG A 563 34.69 -13.25 17.02
CA ARG A 563 33.96 -13.65 15.79
C ARG A 563 34.12 -12.66 14.64
N ARG A 564 34.48 -11.40 14.90
CA ARG A 564 34.76 -10.41 13.83
C ARG A 564 35.97 -10.82 12.96
N GLN A 565 36.94 -11.54 13.52
CA GLN A 565 38.12 -12.02 12.78
C GLN A 565 37.81 -13.07 11.72
N GLU A 566 36.69 -13.78 11.86
CA GLU A 566 36.19 -14.76 10.88
C GLU A 566 35.41 -14.09 9.74
N MET A 567 35.01 -12.81 9.89
CA MET A 567 34.20 -12.10 8.92
C MET A 567 35.04 -11.67 7.72
N LYS A 568 34.71 -12.25 6.56
CA LYS A 568 35.14 -11.76 5.24
C LYS A 568 34.04 -10.88 4.66
N VAL A 569 34.30 -9.58 4.60
CA VAL A 569 33.42 -8.55 4.05
C VAL A 569 33.88 -8.13 2.66
N LEU A 570 32.99 -8.25 1.69
CA LEU A 570 33.13 -7.62 0.39
C LEU A 570 32.48 -6.22 0.44
N LEU A 571 33.31 -5.18 0.49
CA LEU A 571 32.87 -3.79 0.53
C LEU A 571 32.63 -3.29 -0.89
N HIS A 572 31.38 -3.14 -1.30
CA HIS A 572 31.06 -2.36 -2.50
C HIS A 572 31.52 -0.91 -2.28
N SER A 573 32.45 -0.44 -3.12
CA SER A 573 32.93 0.95 -3.11
C SER A 573 32.48 1.70 -4.35
N CYS A 574 31.80 2.83 -4.13
CA CYS A 574 31.49 3.80 -5.20
C CYS A 574 32.62 4.81 -5.44
N CYS A 575 33.48 5.07 -4.44
CA CYS A 575 34.63 5.97 -4.50
C CYS A 575 35.52 5.87 -3.23
N ALA A 576 36.78 6.28 -3.32
CA ALA A 576 37.72 6.26 -2.19
C ALA A 576 37.33 7.21 -1.02
N PRO A 577 36.82 8.44 -1.26
CA PRO A 577 36.34 9.34 -0.20
C PRO A 577 35.26 8.78 0.72
N CYS A 578 34.48 7.79 0.26
CA CYS A 578 33.45 7.14 1.06
C CYS A 578 33.91 5.83 1.70
N SER A 579 34.99 5.20 1.22
CA SER A 579 35.49 3.94 1.78
C SER A 579 36.40 4.11 3.00
N GLY A 580 37.11 5.24 3.09
CA GLY A 580 38.20 5.46 4.05
C GLY A 580 37.86 5.09 5.50
N ALA A 581 36.85 5.72 6.08
CA ALA A 581 36.47 5.49 7.48
C ALA A 581 35.87 4.10 7.72
N MET A 582 35.06 3.55 6.80
CA MET A 582 34.50 2.20 6.96
C MET A 582 35.60 1.14 7.02
N ILE A 583 36.62 1.28 6.17
CA ILE A 583 37.75 0.36 6.12
C ILE A 583 38.54 0.43 7.43
N GLU A 584 38.79 1.63 7.96
CA GLU A 584 39.49 1.79 9.25
C GLU A 584 38.70 1.18 10.41
N GLU A 585 37.38 1.40 10.48
CA GLU A 585 36.51 0.83 11.52
C GLU A 585 36.41 -0.71 11.43
N MET A 586 36.23 -1.26 10.23
CA MET A 586 36.22 -2.71 10.03
C MET A 586 37.59 -3.33 10.36
N ALA A 587 38.69 -2.73 9.91
CA ALA A 587 40.03 -3.24 10.19
C ALA A 587 40.41 -3.14 11.68
N SER A 588 40.04 -2.05 12.38
CA SER A 588 40.30 -1.88 13.81
C SER A 588 39.54 -2.90 14.66
N THR A 589 38.39 -3.37 14.16
CA THR A 589 37.56 -4.39 14.80
C THR A 589 37.87 -5.82 14.34
N GLY A 590 38.93 -6.01 13.55
CA GLY A 590 39.46 -7.32 13.14
C GLY A 590 38.83 -7.93 11.89
N VAL A 591 37.89 -7.23 11.23
CA VAL A 591 37.17 -7.72 10.05
C VAL A 591 38.08 -7.73 8.82
N GLN A 592 38.03 -8.81 8.04
CA GLN A 592 38.77 -8.93 6.78
C GLN A 592 37.98 -8.25 5.65
N VAL A 593 38.51 -7.16 5.10
CA VAL A 593 37.82 -6.35 4.06
C VAL A 593 38.50 -6.52 2.71
N THR A 594 37.71 -6.74 1.66
CA THR A 594 38.12 -6.63 0.25
C THR A 594 37.26 -5.57 -0.42
N ILE A 595 37.87 -4.68 -1.21
CA ILE A 595 37.14 -3.65 -1.95
C ILE A 595 36.63 -4.25 -3.27
N PHE A 596 35.34 -4.07 -3.53
CA PHE A 596 34.68 -4.42 -4.79
C PHE A 596 34.21 -3.14 -5.48
N PHE A 597 34.82 -2.80 -6.60
CA PHE A 597 34.47 -1.60 -7.37
C PHE A 597 33.58 -1.99 -8.55
N TYR A 598 32.28 -1.80 -8.38
CA TYR A 598 31.28 -1.99 -9.43
C TYR A 598 30.28 -0.84 -9.37
N ASN A 599 30.45 0.13 -10.27
CA ASN A 599 29.60 1.31 -10.27
C ASN A 599 29.31 1.82 -11.69
N PRO A 600 28.48 1.08 -12.46
CA PRO A 600 28.25 1.33 -13.89
C PRO A 600 27.50 2.65 -14.19
N ASN A 601 26.92 3.30 -13.19
CA ASN A 601 26.23 4.57 -13.39
C ASN A 601 27.13 5.81 -13.30
N ILE A 602 28.43 5.67 -12.98
CA ILE A 602 29.32 6.83 -12.98
C ILE A 602 29.51 7.33 -14.41
N HIS A 603 28.91 8.47 -14.71
CA HIS A 603 28.93 9.13 -16.00
C HIS A 603 29.54 10.53 -15.85
N PRO A 604 30.41 10.98 -16.77
CA PRO A 604 30.92 10.25 -17.94
C PRO A 604 32.03 9.26 -17.57
N ARG A 605 32.48 8.46 -18.55
CA ARG A 605 33.55 7.45 -18.39
C ARG A 605 34.82 8.01 -17.72
N LYS A 606 35.13 9.29 -17.96
CA LYS A 606 36.25 10.03 -17.35
C LYS A 606 36.16 10.05 -15.81
N GLU A 607 34.97 10.31 -15.25
CA GLU A 607 34.73 10.28 -13.80
C GLU A 607 34.89 8.86 -13.23
N TYR A 608 34.42 7.83 -13.97
CA TYR A 608 34.57 6.42 -13.56
C TYR A 608 36.04 6.04 -13.38
N GLU A 609 36.88 6.32 -14.38
CA GLU A 609 38.30 5.95 -14.33
C GLU A 609 39.06 6.75 -13.25
N ILE A 610 38.69 8.01 -12.97
CA ILE A 610 39.24 8.79 -11.84
C ILE A 610 38.89 8.12 -10.51
N ARG A 611 37.60 7.92 -10.21
CA ARG A 611 37.14 7.31 -8.94
C ARG A 611 37.68 5.89 -8.75
N LYS A 612 37.89 5.16 -9.84
CA LYS A 612 38.54 3.84 -9.81
C LYS A 612 40.02 3.94 -9.47
N ALA A 613 40.78 4.79 -10.17
CA ALA A 613 42.21 4.95 -9.95
C ALA A 613 42.53 5.38 -8.51
N GLU A 614 41.68 6.22 -7.91
CA GLU A 614 41.78 6.59 -6.49
C GLU A 614 41.56 5.41 -5.54
N ASN A 615 40.52 4.60 -5.75
CA ASN A 615 40.30 3.40 -4.94
C ASN A 615 41.50 2.45 -5.04
N VAL A 616 42.01 2.21 -6.26
CA VAL A 616 43.18 1.35 -6.49
C VAL A 616 44.43 1.90 -5.80
N ARG A 617 44.64 3.23 -5.82
CA ARG A 617 45.73 3.89 -5.07
C ARG A 617 45.59 3.65 -3.57
N TYR A 618 44.40 3.86 -3.03
CA TYR A 618 44.14 3.76 -1.59
C TYR A 618 44.22 2.31 -1.08
N ALA A 619 43.63 1.36 -1.82
CA ALA A 619 43.70 -0.07 -1.54
C ALA A 619 45.16 -0.56 -1.46
N LYS A 620 45.99 -0.20 -2.45
CA LYS A 620 47.43 -0.51 -2.47
C LYS A 620 48.19 0.09 -1.29
N ARG A 621 47.84 1.31 -0.86
CA ARG A 621 48.47 1.97 0.30
C ARG A 621 48.14 1.24 1.61
N LEU A 622 46.91 0.73 1.74
CA LEU A 622 46.45 -0.03 2.90
C LEU A 622 46.83 -1.52 2.88
N GLY A 623 47.31 -2.05 1.75
CA GLY A 623 47.56 -3.49 1.59
C GLY A 623 46.27 -4.32 1.51
N ILE A 624 45.18 -3.72 1.02
CA ILE A 624 43.86 -4.34 0.92
C ILE A 624 43.60 -4.81 -0.51
N ASP A 625 43.02 -6.01 -0.65
CA ASP A 625 42.64 -6.57 -1.95
C ASP A 625 41.56 -5.73 -2.64
N PHE A 626 41.68 -5.62 -3.96
CA PHE A 626 40.79 -4.83 -4.81
C PHE A 626 40.32 -5.64 -6.01
N VAL A 627 39.00 -5.68 -6.21
CA VAL A 627 38.33 -6.32 -7.33
C VAL A 627 37.72 -5.24 -8.23
N ASP A 628 38.23 -5.13 -9.46
CA ASP A 628 37.63 -4.32 -10.54
C ASP A 628 36.56 -5.17 -11.23
N ALA A 629 35.34 -4.63 -11.37
CA ALA A 629 34.23 -5.28 -12.05
C ALA A 629 33.82 -4.52 -13.31
N ASP A 630 32.99 -5.15 -14.14
CA ASP A 630 32.64 -4.65 -15.47
C ASP A 630 31.91 -3.30 -15.41
N TYR A 631 32.29 -2.35 -16.29
CA TYR A 631 31.59 -1.08 -16.44
C TYR A 631 30.38 -1.24 -17.39
N ASP A 632 29.33 -1.89 -16.90
CA ASP A 632 28.11 -2.22 -17.66
C ASP A 632 27.09 -1.06 -17.67
N VAL A 633 27.47 0.02 -18.36
CA VAL A 633 26.66 1.25 -18.46
C VAL A 633 25.36 1.05 -19.29
N ASP A 634 25.37 0.12 -20.24
CA ASP A 634 24.23 -0.14 -21.13
C ASP A 634 23.08 -0.82 -20.36
N GLU A 635 23.39 -1.83 -19.53
CA GLU A 635 22.42 -2.45 -18.62
C GLU A 635 21.88 -1.42 -17.61
N TRP A 636 22.73 -0.50 -17.11
CA TRP A 636 22.26 0.55 -16.20
C TRP A 636 21.25 1.49 -16.87
N TYR A 637 21.53 2.00 -18.08
CA TYR A 637 20.57 2.83 -18.81
C TYR A 637 19.28 2.06 -19.13
N ARG A 638 19.38 0.77 -19.47
CA ARG A 638 18.22 -0.09 -19.71
C ARG A 638 17.36 -0.28 -18.46
N ARG A 639 17.95 -0.41 -17.27
CA ARG A 639 17.23 -0.46 -15.99
C ARG A 639 16.67 0.90 -15.56
N ALA A 640 17.29 2.00 -15.99
CA ALA A 640 16.86 3.37 -15.67
C ALA A 640 15.66 3.87 -16.50
N GLU A 641 15.30 3.20 -17.61
CA GLU A 641 14.21 3.62 -18.50
C GLU A 641 12.89 3.83 -17.74
N GLY A 642 12.30 5.02 -17.87
CA GLY A 642 11.08 5.46 -17.17
C GLY A 642 11.31 6.02 -15.76
N SER A 643 12.54 6.00 -15.22
CA SER A 643 12.92 6.58 -13.91
C SER A 643 13.84 7.81 -14.03
N GLU A 644 14.06 8.32 -15.24
CA GLU A 644 15.04 9.37 -15.55
C GLU A 644 14.79 10.68 -14.81
N HIS A 645 13.52 10.95 -14.48
CA HIS A 645 13.05 12.14 -13.75
C HIS A 645 12.62 11.82 -12.31
N SER A 646 12.97 10.64 -11.79
CA SER A 646 12.84 10.36 -10.36
C SER A 646 13.79 11.26 -9.58
N PRO A 647 13.36 11.84 -8.45
CA PRO A 647 14.21 12.70 -7.62
C PRO A 647 15.34 11.90 -6.97
N GLU A 648 16.30 12.61 -6.37
CA GLU A 648 17.32 11.96 -5.56
C GLU A 648 16.70 11.31 -4.31
N ARG A 649 17.18 10.13 -3.92
CA ARG A 649 16.52 9.17 -2.99
C ARG A 649 15.19 8.58 -3.49
N GLY A 650 14.75 8.88 -4.73
CA GLY A 650 13.62 8.22 -5.40
C GLY A 650 13.90 6.78 -5.84
N ASP A 651 12.97 6.17 -6.57
CA ASP A 651 13.06 4.78 -7.06
C ASP A 651 14.28 4.50 -7.97
N ARG A 652 14.73 5.51 -8.73
CA ARG A 652 16.01 5.52 -9.46
C ARG A 652 17.20 5.16 -8.55
N CYS A 653 17.22 5.65 -7.30
CA CYS A 653 18.28 5.37 -6.36
C CYS A 653 18.21 3.92 -5.84
N THR A 654 17.01 3.40 -5.54
CA THR A 654 16.80 1.97 -5.21
C THR A 654 17.35 1.09 -6.33
N MET A 655 16.93 1.32 -7.58
CA MET A 655 17.40 0.55 -8.74
C MET A 655 18.93 0.58 -8.90
N CYS A 656 19.56 1.75 -8.69
CA CYS A 656 21.03 1.86 -8.72
C CYS A 656 21.70 1.06 -7.60
N PHE A 657 21.10 0.97 -6.42
CA PHE A 657 21.63 0.22 -5.30
C PHE A 657 21.40 -1.29 -5.48
N ASP A 658 20.23 -1.71 -5.94
CA ASP A 658 19.88 -3.10 -6.27
C ASP A 658 20.89 -3.68 -7.26
N MET A 659 21.09 -3.03 -8.41
CA MET A 659 22.05 -3.47 -9.44
C MET A 659 23.47 -3.64 -8.88
N ARG A 660 23.91 -2.72 -8.01
CA ARG A 660 25.24 -2.78 -7.39
C ARG A 660 25.35 -3.93 -6.39
N PHE A 661 24.34 -4.11 -5.54
CA PHE A 661 24.33 -5.16 -4.53
C PHE A 661 24.10 -6.55 -5.12
N GLU A 662 23.26 -6.71 -6.14
CA GLU A 662 23.11 -7.96 -6.92
C GLU A 662 24.47 -8.51 -7.34
N ARG A 663 25.26 -7.68 -8.04
CA ARG A 663 26.59 -8.07 -8.54
C ARG A 663 27.61 -8.30 -7.40
N THR A 664 27.52 -7.51 -6.33
CA THR A 664 28.38 -7.66 -5.15
C THR A 664 28.08 -8.96 -4.41
N VAL A 665 26.81 -9.31 -4.19
CA VAL A 665 26.41 -10.57 -3.53
C VAL A 665 26.71 -11.78 -4.43
N GLU A 666 26.49 -11.67 -5.74
CA GLU A 666 26.85 -12.72 -6.70
C GLU A 666 28.35 -13.07 -6.60
N TYR A 667 29.22 -12.06 -6.55
CA TYR A 667 30.65 -12.25 -6.36
C TYR A 667 30.96 -12.81 -4.95
N ALA A 668 30.38 -12.22 -3.90
CA ALA A 668 30.58 -12.65 -2.51
C ALA A 668 30.24 -14.15 -2.31
N SER A 669 29.09 -14.56 -2.84
CA SER A 669 28.55 -15.92 -2.79
C SER A 669 29.50 -16.92 -3.47
N LYS A 670 30.02 -16.58 -4.67
CA LYS A 670 30.96 -17.41 -5.44
C LYS A 670 32.37 -17.48 -4.86
N HIS A 671 32.84 -16.43 -4.20
CA HIS A 671 34.22 -16.29 -3.74
C HIS A 671 34.42 -16.53 -2.23
N GLY A 672 33.40 -17.04 -1.53
CA GLY A 672 33.51 -17.42 -0.11
C GLY A 672 33.58 -16.24 0.86
N PHE A 673 33.03 -15.09 0.46
CA PHE A 673 32.78 -13.98 1.38
C PHE A 673 31.52 -14.29 2.20
N THR A 674 31.56 -13.87 3.46
CA THR A 674 30.49 -14.11 4.44
C THR A 674 29.50 -12.95 4.52
N HIS A 675 29.96 -11.75 4.16
CA HIS A 675 29.24 -10.50 4.36
C HIS A 675 29.47 -9.54 3.19
N VAL A 676 28.51 -8.66 2.94
CA VAL A 676 28.60 -7.51 2.04
C VAL A 676 28.23 -6.22 2.78
N THR A 677 28.79 -5.10 2.37
CA THR A 677 28.30 -3.76 2.76
C THR A 677 28.65 -2.75 1.67
N SER A 678 28.24 -1.49 1.81
CA SER A 678 28.37 -0.49 0.75
C SER A 678 28.75 0.89 1.27
N THR A 679 29.73 1.53 0.63
CA THR A 679 30.11 2.93 0.89
C THR A 679 28.98 3.93 0.61
N ASN A 680 27.91 3.53 -0.08
CA ASN A 680 26.72 4.38 -0.19
C ASN A 680 26.07 4.66 1.18
N ALA A 681 26.26 3.78 2.17
CA ALA A 681 25.71 3.96 3.50
C ALA A 681 26.36 5.12 4.29
N THR A 682 27.60 5.54 3.96
CA THR A 682 28.32 6.60 4.69
C THR A 682 27.94 8.03 4.30
N SER A 683 27.16 8.19 3.23
CA SER A 683 26.81 9.52 2.71
C SER A 683 25.41 9.88 3.15
N ARG A 684 25.28 10.98 3.90
CA ARG A 684 24.01 11.54 4.33
C ARG A 684 23.19 12.08 3.16
N TRP A 685 23.79 12.31 1.99
CA TRP A 685 23.03 12.54 0.77
C TRP A 685 22.15 11.34 0.39
N LYS A 686 22.52 10.11 0.78
CA LYS A 686 21.74 8.88 0.56
C LYS A 686 20.87 8.53 1.76
N ASP A 687 19.75 7.87 1.47
CA ASP A 687 18.94 7.22 2.51
C ASP A 687 19.57 5.88 2.89
N ILE A 688 20.16 5.78 4.08
CA ILE A 688 20.83 4.56 4.53
C ILE A 688 19.91 3.34 4.57
N ALA A 689 18.62 3.52 4.87
CA ALA A 689 17.67 2.42 4.91
C ALA A 689 17.17 2.02 3.52
N GLN A 690 17.26 2.89 2.50
CA GLN A 690 17.16 2.48 1.08
C GLN A 690 18.38 1.65 0.66
N VAL A 691 19.59 2.07 1.04
CA VAL A 691 20.83 1.32 0.77
C VAL A 691 20.82 -0.06 1.43
N ASN A 692 20.45 -0.13 2.71
CA ASN A 692 20.38 -1.39 3.45
C ASN A 692 19.28 -2.32 2.90
N ALA A 693 18.12 -1.78 2.51
CA ALA A 693 17.07 -2.59 1.88
C ALA A 693 17.58 -3.29 0.61
N SER A 694 18.18 -2.55 -0.34
CA SER A 694 18.79 -3.14 -1.55
C SER A 694 19.86 -4.19 -1.24
N GLY A 695 20.72 -3.94 -0.24
CA GLY A 695 21.73 -4.92 0.20
C GLY A 695 21.12 -6.20 0.76
N LEU A 696 19.99 -6.08 1.44
CA LEU A 696 19.28 -7.19 2.07
C LEU A 696 18.43 -7.99 1.05
N HIS A 697 17.82 -7.32 0.06
CA HIS A 697 17.19 -7.94 -1.12
C HIS A 697 18.20 -8.83 -1.86
N ALA A 698 19.39 -8.28 -2.14
CA ALA A 698 20.44 -9.00 -2.84
C ALA A 698 20.99 -10.15 -2.00
N ALA A 699 21.22 -9.95 -0.69
CA ALA A 699 21.69 -10.99 0.22
C ALA A 699 20.72 -12.19 0.26
N MET A 700 19.41 -11.93 0.29
CA MET A 700 18.37 -12.98 0.31
C MET A 700 18.18 -13.69 -1.03
N SER A 701 18.37 -13.00 -2.17
CA SER A 701 18.15 -13.58 -3.51
C SER A 701 19.40 -14.19 -4.15
N GLY A 702 20.60 -13.67 -3.85
CA GLY A 702 21.89 -14.11 -4.41
C GLY A 702 22.70 -15.07 -3.54
N SER A 703 22.27 -15.32 -2.29
CA SER A 703 22.89 -16.36 -1.45
C SER A 703 22.69 -17.75 -2.03
N SER A 704 23.75 -18.55 -2.06
CA SER A 704 23.64 -19.97 -2.41
C SER A 704 23.36 -20.80 -1.16
N THR A 705 22.74 -21.97 -1.32
CA THR A 705 22.53 -22.90 -0.19
C THR A 705 23.84 -23.39 0.44
N SER A 706 24.96 -23.29 -0.29
CA SER A 706 26.32 -23.61 0.18
C SER A 706 27.09 -22.41 0.76
N ASN A 707 26.71 -21.17 0.46
CA ASN A 707 27.32 -19.97 1.02
C ASN A 707 26.27 -18.85 1.19
N VAL A 708 25.85 -18.63 2.44
CA VAL A 708 24.89 -17.59 2.83
C VAL A 708 25.64 -16.29 3.11
N VAL A 709 25.39 -15.30 2.26
CA VAL A 709 25.96 -13.96 2.36
C VAL A 709 25.01 -13.08 3.18
N ARG A 710 25.55 -12.27 4.09
CA ARG A 710 24.77 -11.34 4.93
C ARG A 710 25.10 -9.88 4.62
N LEU A 711 24.11 -9.01 4.73
CA LEU A 711 24.36 -7.57 4.81
C LEU A 711 24.95 -7.23 6.19
N LEU A 712 26.09 -6.53 6.19
CA LEU A 712 26.68 -5.93 7.38
C LEU A 712 26.22 -4.47 7.53
N GLU A 713 25.43 -4.24 8.57
CA GLU A 713 24.91 -2.92 8.98
C GLU A 713 25.71 -2.36 10.16
N HIS A 714 25.80 -1.03 10.25
CA HIS A 714 26.38 -0.25 11.35
C HIS A 714 25.96 1.22 11.16
N ASP A 715 26.15 2.09 12.16
CA ASP A 715 25.91 3.54 12.02
C ASP A 715 27.06 4.25 11.28
N TRP A 716 27.10 4.01 9.97
CA TRP A 716 28.03 4.60 9.03
C TRP A 716 27.85 6.14 8.85
N GLN A 717 26.79 6.75 9.40
CA GLN A 717 26.48 8.18 9.24
C GLN A 717 26.66 9.00 10.53
N SER A 718 27.03 8.36 11.64
CA SER A 718 27.38 9.00 12.91
C SER A 718 28.36 10.17 12.73
N GLU A 719 28.31 11.14 13.65
CA GLU A 719 29.22 12.30 13.61
C GLU A 719 30.70 11.88 13.71
N ALA A 720 31.00 10.83 14.48
CA ALA A 720 32.36 10.28 14.58
C ALA A 720 32.86 9.72 13.23
N MET A 721 32.04 8.90 12.56
CA MET A 721 32.38 8.33 11.25
C MET A 721 32.47 9.41 10.16
N SER A 722 31.58 10.40 10.20
CA SER A 722 31.61 11.54 9.27
C SER A 722 32.85 12.40 9.45
N ALA A 723 33.20 12.76 10.70
CA ALA A 723 34.43 13.48 10.99
C ALA A 723 35.68 12.70 10.60
N ARG A 724 35.73 11.38 10.86
CA ARG A 724 36.88 10.55 10.47
C ARG A 724 37.02 10.42 8.95
N LYS A 725 35.91 10.28 8.23
CA LYS A 725 35.85 10.27 6.76
C LYS A 725 36.49 11.52 6.17
N TYR A 726 36.03 12.70 6.54
CA TYR A 726 36.57 13.96 6.01
C TYR A 726 38.03 14.21 6.42
N LYS A 727 38.45 13.74 7.60
CA LYS A 727 39.86 13.75 8.01
C LYS A 727 40.73 12.89 7.09
N ILE A 728 40.34 11.64 6.83
CA ILE A 728 41.05 10.74 5.90
C ILE A 728 41.09 11.36 4.51
N ASN A 729 40.00 11.98 4.05
CA ASN A 729 39.91 12.54 2.71
C ASN A 729 40.94 13.66 2.48
N ALA A 730 41.16 14.52 3.47
CA ALA A 730 42.21 15.55 3.40
C ALA A 730 43.63 14.98 3.59
N GLU A 731 43.81 14.02 4.49
CA GLU A 731 45.09 13.31 4.69
C GLU A 731 45.57 12.63 3.39
N GLU A 732 44.64 12.01 2.66
CA GLU A 732 44.91 11.30 1.40
C GLU A 732 44.85 12.18 0.15
N ARG A 733 44.36 13.42 0.29
CA ARG A 733 44.10 14.38 -0.80
C ARG A 733 43.27 13.75 -1.93
N PHE A 734 42.15 13.13 -1.60
CA PHE A 734 41.25 12.58 -2.63
C PHE A 734 40.60 13.69 -3.46
N TYR A 735 40.31 13.38 -4.72
CA TYR A 735 39.53 14.22 -5.64
C TYR A 735 38.12 14.47 -5.09
N LYS A 736 37.72 15.75 -5.11
CA LYS A 736 36.45 16.21 -4.54
C LYS A 736 35.30 15.98 -5.53
N GLN A 737 34.35 15.14 -5.14
CA GLN A 737 33.24 14.71 -6.00
C GLN A 737 32.02 15.58 -5.75
N GLU A 738 31.55 16.26 -6.81
CA GLU A 738 30.48 17.26 -6.71
C GLU A 738 29.04 16.69 -6.89
N TYR A 739 28.92 15.39 -7.18
CA TYR A 739 27.65 14.71 -7.48
C TYR A 739 27.78 13.19 -7.27
N CYS A 740 26.64 12.48 -7.29
CA CYS A 740 26.56 11.03 -7.07
C CYS A 740 27.47 10.18 -7.99
N GLY A 741 27.75 10.69 -9.19
CA GLY A 741 28.31 9.94 -10.33
C GLY A 741 27.24 9.62 -11.38
N CYS A 742 25.98 9.41 -10.98
CA CYS A 742 24.87 9.17 -11.90
C CYS A 742 24.65 10.33 -12.89
N ALA A 743 24.48 10.04 -14.18
CA ALA A 743 24.16 11.04 -15.23
C ALA A 743 22.97 11.94 -14.87
N TYR A 744 21.89 11.37 -14.34
CA TYR A 744 20.73 12.15 -13.89
C TYR A 744 21.02 13.01 -12.66
N SER A 745 21.88 12.56 -11.73
CA SER A 745 22.34 13.38 -10.60
C SER A 745 23.24 14.53 -11.07
N LEU A 746 24.03 14.35 -12.12
CA LEU A 746 24.82 15.43 -12.74
C LEU A 746 23.90 16.51 -13.31
N ARG A 747 22.86 16.12 -14.06
CA ARG A 747 21.79 17.02 -14.53
C ARG A 747 21.14 17.77 -13.37
N ASP A 748 20.70 17.04 -12.34
CA ASP A 748 19.94 17.60 -11.21
C ASP A 748 20.80 18.62 -10.43
N VAL A 749 22.07 18.31 -10.18
CA VAL A 749 23.04 19.22 -9.53
C VAL A 749 23.38 20.42 -10.40
N ASN A 750 23.60 20.24 -11.72
CA ASN A 750 23.87 21.36 -12.63
C ASN A 750 22.68 22.32 -12.73
N ALA A 751 21.45 21.81 -12.77
CA ALA A 751 20.24 22.62 -12.74
C ALA A 751 20.10 23.40 -11.42
N TYR A 752 20.40 22.78 -10.28
CA TYR A 752 20.45 23.48 -8.98
C TYR A 752 21.53 24.57 -8.96
N ARG A 753 22.76 24.25 -9.38
CA ARG A 753 23.87 25.22 -9.49
C ARG A 753 23.51 26.43 -10.34
N GLN A 754 22.86 26.20 -11.49
CA GLN A 754 22.40 27.27 -12.37
C GLN A 754 21.38 28.19 -11.69
N ARG A 755 20.41 27.65 -10.92
CA ARG A 755 19.47 28.46 -10.12
C ARG A 755 20.19 29.30 -9.05
N GLN A 756 21.25 28.76 -8.45
CA GLN A 756 22.09 29.45 -7.47
C GLN A 756 23.14 30.40 -8.10
N GLY A 757 23.15 30.58 -9.42
CA GLY A 757 24.14 31.41 -10.12
C GLY A 757 25.57 30.84 -10.13
N GLN A 758 25.72 29.55 -9.83
CA GLN A 758 27.00 28.84 -9.77
C GLN A 758 27.35 28.20 -11.13
N ALA A 759 28.65 27.97 -11.36
CA ALA A 759 29.12 27.28 -12.55
C ALA A 759 28.75 25.78 -12.51
N PRO A 760 28.48 25.12 -13.66
CA PRO A 760 28.30 23.67 -13.74
C PRO A 760 29.50 22.89 -13.17
N VAL A 761 29.24 21.65 -12.75
CA VAL A 761 30.24 20.68 -12.29
C VAL A 761 31.35 20.51 -13.33
N ARG A 762 32.61 20.45 -12.87
CA ARG A 762 33.79 20.25 -13.73
C ARG A 762 34.49 18.93 -13.39
N ILE A 763 34.47 17.99 -14.33
CA ILE A 763 35.00 16.64 -14.11
C ILE A 763 36.52 16.59 -14.32
N GLY A 764 37.23 16.10 -13.29
CA GLY A 764 38.69 15.94 -13.30
C GLY A 764 39.46 17.25 -13.12
N THR A 765 38.95 18.18 -12.31
CA THR A 765 39.74 19.29 -11.79
C THR A 765 40.83 18.80 -10.82
N ALA A 766 41.76 19.67 -10.46
CA ALA A 766 42.77 19.41 -9.43
C ALA A 766 42.23 19.61 -8.00
N ASP A 767 40.91 19.73 -7.84
CA ASP A 767 40.28 20.03 -6.55
C ASP A 767 40.24 18.76 -5.70
N VAL A 768 40.78 18.88 -4.49
CA VAL A 768 40.91 17.79 -3.53
C VAL A 768 40.42 18.23 -2.16
N TYR A 769 39.94 17.27 -1.37
CA TYR A 769 39.67 17.50 0.05
C TYR A 769 40.95 18.00 0.74
N SER A 770 40.79 19.03 1.59
CA SER A 770 41.93 19.72 2.20
C SER A 770 41.63 20.41 3.52
N ASP A 771 40.36 20.71 3.81
CA ASP A 771 39.91 21.20 5.10
C ASP A 771 38.79 20.26 5.61
N PRO A 772 39.11 19.28 6.48
CA PRO A 772 38.13 18.33 7.00
C PRO A 772 36.90 18.98 7.64
N VAL A 773 37.04 20.18 8.22
CA VAL A 773 35.94 20.86 8.89
C VAL A 773 35.04 21.52 7.85
N ALA A 774 35.60 22.34 6.97
CA ALA A 774 34.83 23.02 5.93
C ALA A 774 34.18 22.02 4.95
N ASP A 775 34.95 21.01 4.50
CA ASP A 775 34.45 19.97 3.60
C ASP A 775 33.30 19.15 4.24
N SER A 776 33.31 18.96 5.58
CA SER A 776 32.24 18.24 6.29
C SER A 776 30.93 19.01 6.40
N MET A 777 30.97 20.36 6.35
CA MET A 777 29.77 21.19 6.47
C MET A 777 28.86 21.07 5.25
N GLU A 778 29.42 20.73 4.08
CA GLU A 778 28.67 20.42 2.86
C GLU A 778 27.73 19.22 3.06
N GLU A 779 28.08 18.27 3.93
CA GLU A 779 27.25 17.12 4.31
C GLU A 779 26.76 17.23 5.78
N SER A 780 26.57 18.46 6.27
CA SER A 780 25.88 18.69 7.54
C SER A 780 24.40 18.28 7.42
N PRO A 781 23.75 17.80 8.50
CA PRO A 781 22.33 17.47 8.49
C PRO A 781 21.45 18.64 8.02
N GLN A 782 21.83 19.88 8.34
CA GLN A 782 21.16 21.10 7.92
C GLN A 782 21.29 21.36 6.41
N ALA A 783 22.50 21.23 5.83
CA ALA A 783 22.71 21.40 4.39
C ALA A 783 21.94 20.35 3.57
N VAL A 784 21.98 19.09 4.03
CA VAL A 784 21.24 17.98 3.42
C VAL A 784 19.72 18.21 3.52
N ALA A 785 19.21 18.64 4.68
CA ALA A 785 17.78 18.93 4.85
C ALA A 785 17.30 20.04 3.91
N ALA A 786 18.05 21.16 3.84
CA ALA A 786 17.70 22.31 2.98
C ALA A 786 17.61 21.93 1.49
N PHE A 787 18.53 21.10 0.99
CA PHE A 787 18.48 20.61 -0.40
C PHE A 787 17.21 19.82 -0.70
N PHE A 788 16.80 18.92 0.19
CA PHE A 788 15.58 18.12 0.01
C PHE A 788 14.29 18.88 0.36
N GLU A 789 14.35 20.07 0.94
CA GLU A 789 13.19 20.96 1.10
C GLU A 789 12.87 21.71 -0.21
N ASP A 790 13.87 22.24 -0.91
CA ASP A 790 13.73 22.92 -2.22
C ASP A 790 13.08 22.00 -3.28
N ASP A 791 13.53 20.73 -3.35
CA ASP A 791 13.10 19.75 -4.36
C ASP A 791 11.64 19.28 -4.21
N ARG A 792 10.98 19.56 -3.06
CA ARG A 792 9.61 19.10 -2.75
C ARG A 792 8.51 20.10 -3.10
N GLY A 793 8.84 21.35 -3.43
CA GLY A 793 7.87 22.45 -3.59
C GLY A 793 7.46 22.77 -5.03
N GLU A 794 8.42 23.24 -5.85
CA GLU A 794 8.10 23.97 -7.09
C GLU A 794 8.46 23.19 -8.38
N VAL A 795 9.49 22.33 -8.31
CA VAL A 795 10.08 21.63 -9.46
C VAL A 795 9.05 20.81 -10.23
N MET A 796 8.16 20.10 -9.54
CA MET A 796 7.19 19.19 -10.19
C MET A 796 6.12 19.90 -11.04
N GLU A 797 5.78 21.17 -10.77
CA GLU A 797 4.85 21.93 -11.63
C GLU A 797 5.52 22.45 -12.90
N GLU A 798 6.74 22.98 -12.79
CA GLU A 798 7.46 23.55 -13.92
C GLU A 798 7.90 22.45 -14.91
N TRP A 799 8.35 21.31 -14.40
CA TRP A 799 8.71 20.16 -15.22
C TRP A 799 7.50 19.47 -15.87
N ARG A 800 6.29 19.55 -15.27
CA ARG A 800 5.04 19.15 -15.95
C ARG A 800 4.79 20.00 -17.21
N ARG A 801 5.14 21.30 -17.19
CA ARG A 801 5.06 22.17 -18.39
C ARG A 801 6.14 21.80 -19.42
N GLU A 802 7.39 21.56 -19.00
CA GLU A 802 8.46 21.15 -19.93
C GLU A 802 8.23 19.78 -20.60
N ARG A 803 7.61 18.83 -19.89
CA ARG A 803 7.25 17.52 -20.46
C ARG A 803 6.28 17.64 -21.65
N MET A 804 5.53 18.74 -21.74
CA MET A 804 4.69 19.07 -22.89
C MET A 804 5.51 19.51 -24.13
N MET A 805 6.66 20.16 -23.89
CA MET A 805 7.60 20.64 -24.92
C MET A 805 8.59 19.55 -25.39
N SER A 806 8.94 18.61 -24.51
CA SER A 806 9.90 17.52 -24.75
C SER A 806 9.55 16.57 -25.93
N LYS A 807 8.32 16.61 -26.46
CA LYS A 807 7.93 15.89 -27.70
C LYS A 807 8.79 16.23 -28.93
N LEU A 808 9.59 17.30 -28.89
CA LEU A 808 10.58 17.66 -29.92
C LEU A 808 11.83 16.75 -29.95
N TYR A 809 12.17 16.04 -28.85
CA TYR A 809 13.47 15.35 -28.74
C TYR A 809 13.54 13.94 -29.36
N LYS A 810 12.41 13.32 -29.76
CA LYS A 810 12.37 11.98 -30.38
C LYS A 810 12.93 11.89 -31.82
N SER A 811 13.61 12.91 -32.31
CA SER A 811 14.07 13.01 -33.71
C SER A 811 15.57 12.71 -33.94
N ARG A 812 16.34 12.37 -32.89
CA ARG A 812 17.82 12.38 -32.93
C ARG A 812 18.57 11.04 -32.77
N SER A 813 17.91 9.89 -32.91
CA SER A 813 18.56 8.56 -32.81
C SER A 813 18.95 7.88 -34.13
N LYS A 814 19.14 8.65 -35.22
CA LYS A 814 19.66 8.13 -36.51
C LYS A 814 20.73 9.06 -37.11
N GLY A 815 21.91 9.04 -36.51
CA GLY A 815 23.11 9.70 -37.03
C GLY A 815 24.32 9.28 -36.22
N THR A 816 25.24 8.55 -36.85
CA THR A 816 26.55 8.22 -36.27
C THR A 816 27.42 9.47 -36.23
N ASN A 817 27.31 10.22 -35.14
CA ASN A 817 28.33 11.16 -34.67
C ASN A 817 28.26 11.10 -33.15
N ALA A 818 29.38 10.83 -32.50
CA ALA A 818 29.47 10.90 -31.05
C ALA A 818 29.08 12.32 -30.61
N VAL A 819 28.14 12.42 -29.68
CA VAL A 819 27.99 13.64 -28.87
C VAL A 819 29.20 13.66 -27.94
N ASP A 820 29.90 14.78 -27.82
CA ASP A 820 31.02 14.91 -26.89
C ASP A 820 30.56 14.52 -25.48
N ASP A 821 31.23 13.52 -24.89
CA ASP A 821 30.95 12.98 -23.55
C ASP A 821 31.11 14.01 -22.41
N GLU A 822 31.50 15.25 -22.72
CA GLU A 822 31.67 16.36 -21.76
C GLU A 822 30.50 17.37 -21.74
N ASN A 823 29.46 17.22 -22.57
CA ASN A 823 28.27 18.12 -22.56
C ASN A 823 26.92 17.35 -22.46
N TRP A 824 26.42 17.23 -21.23
CA TRP A 824 25.05 16.79 -20.88
C TRP A 824 24.36 17.83 -19.99
#